data_AF-A0A8C1HWL7-F1
#
_entry.id   AF-A0A8C1HWL7-F1
#
_cell.length_a   1.000
_cell.length_b   1.000
_cell.length_c   1.000
_cell.angle_alpha   90.00
_cell.angle_beta   90.00
_cell.angle_gamma   90.00
#
_symmetry.space_group_name_H-M   'P 1'
#
loop_
_entity.id
_entity.type
_entity.pdbx_description
1 polymer ?
#
loop_
_entity_poly.entity_id
_entity_poly.type
_entity_poly.pdbx_seq_one_letter_code
_entity_poly.pdbx_strand_id
1 'polypeptide(L)'
;AGEKMAQSALLFLLWLFGTSLAGFPNQINIGGLFMRSTVQEHSAFRFAVQLYNTNQNTTEKPFHLNYNVDNLESSNSFSVTHAFCSQFSRGVYAIFGFYDKKSMNTLTSFCGALHTSFVTPSYPIDSDVQFVIQMRPPLKGAVLSLLSQYKWEKFVYLYDTDRGFSILQAIMEAAVANNWQVTARSVGSITDPQEFRRIIEEMDRRQEKRFLIDCEVDRINVILEQVVALGKNSRGYHYVIANLGFTNISLDKVFLGGANISGFQIINPENSVVQQFLQRWDRLDEREFPEARNTPLKYTSALSYDAILVIAEAFRYLRRQRVDVSRRGSAGDCLANPAVPWSQGIDIERALKMVQVQGMTGNIQFDSFGRRSNYTIDVYEMKTGGPRKIGYWNEFERFVNIMDQQYTNDSSVENRTIVVTTIMEAPYVMYKKNHMHLEGNDKYEGYCVDLASEIAKHVGIKYRLSIVMDGKYGARDPETKTWNGMVGELVYGRADIAVAPLTITLVREEVIDFSKPFMSLGISIMIKKPQKSKPGVFSFLDPLAYEIWMCIVFAYIGVSVVLFLVSRFSPYEWHLDETDEAKDPQTSPDPPNDFGIFNSLWFSLGAFMQQGCDISPRSLSGRIVGGVWWFFTLIIISSYTANLAAFLTVERMVSPIESAEDLAKQTEIAYGTLDSGSTKEFFRRSKIAVYEKMWSYMKSAEPSVFAKTTPDGVARVRKSKGKFAFLLESTMNEYIEQRKPCDTMKVGGNLDSKGYGVATPKGSALRWVE
;
A
#
# COMPACT_ATOMS: atom_id res chain seq x y z
N ALA A 1 -17.39 -70.11 -78.41
CA ALA A 1 -16.37 -69.53 -77.51
C ALA A 1 -16.33 -67.98 -77.53
N GLY A 2 -16.93 -67.29 -78.52
CA GLY A 2 -16.88 -65.83 -78.63
C GLY A 2 -17.84 -65.02 -77.73
N GLU A 3 -19.05 -65.50 -77.45
CA GLU A 3 -20.04 -64.72 -76.67
C GLU A 3 -19.72 -64.60 -75.18
N LYS A 4 -19.13 -65.63 -74.56
CA LYS A 4 -18.73 -65.58 -73.14
C LYS A 4 -17.56 -64.62 -72.90
N MET A 5 -16.71 -64.40 -73.91
CA MET A 5 -15.56 -63.50 -73.81
C MET A 5 -15.98 -62.02 -73.93
N ALA A 6 -17.00 -61.73 -74.75
CA ALA A 6 -17.56 -60.39 -74.88
C ALA A 6 -18.34 -59.96 -73.62
N GLN A 7 -19.11 -60.85 -73.00
CA GLN A 7 -19.79 -60.56 -71.73
C GLN A 7 -18.82 -60.39 -70.55
N SER A 8 -17.77 -61.20 -70.47
CA SER A 8 -16.72 -61.01 -69.46
C SER A 8 -15.92 -59.73 -69.68
N ALA A 9 -15.62 -59.36 -70.93
CA ALA A 9 -14.94 -58.09 -71.23
C ALA A 9 -15.83 -56.87 -70.91
N LEU A 10 -17.13 -56.94 -71.18
CA LEU A 10 -18.07 -55.87 -70.84
C LEU A 10 -18.25 -55.72 -69.32
N LEU A 11 -18.31 -56.83 -68.58
CA LEU A 11 -18.33 -56.84 -67.11
C LEU A 11 -17.00 -56.36 -66.52
N PHE A 12 -15.86 -56.68 -67.14
CA PHE A 12 -14.55 -56.21 -66.70
C PHE A 12 -14.33 -54.72 -67.02
N LEU A 13 -14.88 -54.23 -68.14
CA LEU A 13 -14.92 -52.80 -68.48
C LEU A 13 -15.89 -52.03 -67.57
N LEU A 14 -17.08 -52.57 -67.27
CA LEU A 14 -18.01 -52.00 -66.29
C LEU A 14 -17.43 -52.03 -64.86
N TRP A 15 -16.61 -53.02 -64.52
CA TRP A 15 -15.88 -53.10 -63.25
C TRP A 15 -14.69 -52.12 -63.22
N LEU A 16 -13.93 -51.99 -64.31
CA LEU A 16 -12.85 -51.00 -64.46
C LEU A 16 -13.37 -49.55 -64.45
N PHE A 17 -14.50 -49.28 -65.12
CA PHE A 17 -15.17 -47.97 -65.05
C PHE A 17 -15.91 -47.75 -63.72
N GLY A 18 -16.39 -48.81 -63.07
CA GLY A 18 -17.01 -48.75 -61.74
C GLY A 18 -16.02 -48.49 -60.60
N THR A 19 -14.74 -48.85 -60.79
CA THR A 19 -13.67 -48.64 -59.79
C THR A 19 -12.89 -47.33 -59.97
N SER A 20 -13.16 -46.54 -61.01
CA SER A 20 -12.43 -45.27 -61.27
C SER A 20 -13.18 -43.99 -60.88
N LEU A 21 -14.33 -44.06 -60.20
CA LEU A 21 -15.12 -42.90 -59.75
C LEU A 21 -15.68 -43.09 -58.33
N ALA A 22 -14.83 -43.38 -57.34
CA ALA A 22 -15.14 -43.04 -55.95
C ALA A 22 -14.83 -41.55 -55.75
N GLY A 23 -15.77 -40.69 -56.15
CA GLY A 23 -15.59 -39.23 -56.15
C GLY A 23 -15.73 -38.64 -54.74
N PHE A 24 -14.72 -37.88 -54.32
CA PHE A 24 -14.83 -36.97 -53.16
C PHE A 24 -16.07 -36.07 -53.36
N PRO A 25 -16.92 -35.86 -52.34
CA PRO A 25 -18.18 -35.13 -52.52
C PRO A 25 -17.92 -33.68 -52.95
N ASN A 26 -18.62 -33.24 -54.00
CA ASN A 26 -18.52 -31.87 -54.51
C ASN A 26 -19.19 -30.83 -53.57
N GLN A 27 -20.08 -31.29 -52.69
CA GLN A 27 -20.76 -30.49 -51.68
C GLN A 27 -20.55 -31.10 -50.30
N ILE A 28 -20.08 -30.29 -49.36
CA ILE A 28 -19.87 -30.68 -47.96
C ILE A 28 -20.88 -29.93 -47.10
N ASN A 29 -21.75 -30.69 -46.42
CA ASN A 29 -22.76 -30.15 -45.53
C ASN A 29 -22.21 -30.05 -44.10
N ILE A 30 -22.20 -28.85 -43.52
CA ILE A 30 -21.83 -28.58 -42.12
C ILE A 30 -23.07 -28.20 -41.30
N GLY A 31 -23.14 -28.68 -40.05
CA GLY A 31 -24.17 -28.30 -39.11
C GLY A 31 -23.76 -27.08 -38.29
N GLY A 32 -24.69 -26.19 -37.99
CA GLY A 32 -24.48 -25.01 -37.13
C GLY A 32 -25.44 -25.01 -35.96
N LEU A 33 -24.93 -24.93 -34.74
CA LEU A 33 -25.70 -24.81 -33.49
C LEU A 33 -25.44 -23.44 -32.87
N PHE A 34 -26.42 -22.54 -32.96
CA PHE A 34 -26.31 -21.17 -32.45
C PHE A 34 -27.38 -20.90 -31.39
N MET A 35 -27.05 -20.05 -30.42
CA MET A 35 -28.01 -19.54 -29.45
C MET A 35 -28.62 -18.25 -29.98
N ARG A 36 -29.83 -17.88 -29.53
CA ARG A 36 -30.43 -16.59 -29.91
C ARG A 36 -29.59 -15.37 -29.49
N SER A 37 -28.74 -15.49 -28.48
CA SER A 37 -27.82 -14.44 -28.02
C SER A 37 -26.60 -14.25 -28.94
N THR A 38 -26.23 -15.24 -29.76
CA THR A 38 -25.00 -15.22 -30.57
C THR A 38 -25.26 -14.69 -31.98
N VAL A 39 -25.76 -13.46 -32.09
CA VAL A 39 -26.18 -12.85 -33.35
C VAL A 39 -24.98 -12.52 -34.24
N GLN A 40 -24.00 -11.78 -33.73
CA GLN A 40 -22.79 -11.41 -34.49
C GLN A 40 -21.97 -12.65 -34.90
N GLU A 41 -21.88 -13.66 -34.04
CA GLU A 41 -21.15 -14.89 -34.32
C GLU A 41 -21.79 -15.70 -35.45
N HIS A 42 -23.13 -15.71 -35.52
CA HIS A 42 -23.86 -16.32 -36.62
C HIS A 42 -23.65 -15.55 -37.93
N SER A 43 -23.68 -14.21 -37.90
CA SER A 43 -23.34 -13.37 -39.05
C SER A 43 -21.91 -13.67 -39.55
N ALA A 44 -20.94 -13.77 -38.64
CA ALA A 44 -19.54 -14.06 -38.97
C ALA A 44 -19.36 -15.45 -39.60
N PHE A 45 -20.07 -16.45 -39.08
CA PHE A 45 -20.08 -17.81 -39.65
C PHE A 45 -20.62 -17.82 -41.08
N ARG A 46 -21.77 -17.18 -41.33
CA ARG A 46 -22.38 -17.11 -42.67
C ARG A 46 -21.46 -16.37 -43.65
N PHE A 47 -20.90 -15.26 -43.21
CA PHE A 47 -19.96 -14.47 -44.00
C PHE A 47 -18.69 -15.28 -44.34
N ALA A 48 -18.15 -16.05 -43.40
CA ALA A 48 -16.99 -16.92 -43.64
C ALA A 48 -17.27 -17.97 -44.73
N VAL A 49 -18.44 -18.61 -44.70
CA VAL A 49 -18.85 -19.58 -45.71
C VAL A 49 -19.07 -18.92 -47.07
N GLN A 50 -19.68 -17.74 -47.11
CA GLN A 50 -19.84 -16.96 -48.34
C GLN A 50 -18.48 -16.57 -48.93
N LEU A 51 -17.53 -16.13 -48.10
CA LEU A 51 -16.19 -15.76 -48.52
C LEU A 51 -15.43 -16.94 -49.12
N TYR A 52 -15.50 -18.12 -48.50
CA TYR A 52 -14.93 -19.35 -49.06
C TYR A 52 -15.57 -19.69 -50.42
N ASN A 53 -16.90 -19.65 -50.50
CA ASN A 53 -17.64 -20.06 -51.69
C ASN A 53 -17.50 -19.08 -52.87
N THR A 54 -17.23 -17.81 -52.61
CA THR A 54 -17.03 -16.76 -53.63
C THR A 54 -15.59 -16.67 -54.13
N ASN A 55 -14.65 -17.39 -53.51
CA ASN A 55 -13.27 -17.42 -53.96
C ASN A 55 -13.16 -18.03 -55.37
N GLN A 56 -12.53 -17.30 -56.28
CA GLN A 56 -12.41 -17.65 -57.71
C GLN A 56 -11.29 -18.66 -57.97
N ASN A 57 -10.35 -18.83 -57.04
CA ASN A 57 -9.21 -19.73 -57.23
C ASN A 57 -9.64 -21.21 -57.06
N THR A 58 -9.66 -21.97 -58.15
CA THR A 58 -10.12 -23.38 -58.20
C THR A 58 -9.25 -24.31 -57.35
N THR A 59 -8.00 -23.94 -57.09
CA THR A 59 -7.09 -24.70 -56.19
C THR A 59 -7.41 -24.49 -54.71
N GLU A 60 -7.92 -23.30 -54.36
CA GLU A 60 -8.35 -22.95 -53.00
C GLU A 60 -9.82 -23.32 -52.74
N LYS A 61 -10.63 -23.46 -53.80
CA LYS A 61 -12.03 -23.92 -53.73
C LYS A 61 -12.24 -25.21 -54.53
N PRO A 62 -11.82 -26.36 -54.00
CA PRO A 62 -12.08 -27.63 -54.66
C PRO A 62 -13.55 -28.08 -54.55
N PHE A 63 -14.27 -27.70 -53.48
CA PHE A 63 -15.65 -28.13 -53.20
C PHE A 63 -16.51 -26.94 -52.74
N HIS A 64 -17.82 -27.14 -52.60
CA HIS A 64 -18.75 -26.15 -52.06
C HIS A 64 -19.12 -26.48 -50.61
N LEU A 65 -19.08 -25.48 -49.73
CA LEU A 65 -19.54 -25.60 -48.35
C LEU A 65 -21.01 -25.19 -48.25
N ASN A 66 -21.87 -26.13 -47.89
CA ASN A 66 -23.26 -25.90 -47.55
C ASN A 66 -23.42 -25.97 -46.03
N TYR A 67 -24.29 -25.13 -45.46
CA TYR A 67 -24.49 -25.09 -44.02
C TYR A 67 -25.97 -25.19 -43.64
N ASN A 68 -26.26 -25.90 -42.55
CA ASN A 68 -27.59 -26.01 -41.96
C ASN A 68 -27.56 -25.51 -40.52
N VAL A 69 -28.25 -24.41 -40.23
CA VAL A 69 -28.28 -23.80 -38.89
C VAL A 69 -29.54 -24.18 -38.14
N ASP A 70 -29.38 -24.64 -36.90
CA ASP A 70 -30.46 -24.74 -35.91
C ASP A 70 -30.23 -23.68 -34.82
N ASN A 71 -31.21 -22.78 -34.64
CA ASN A 71 -31.19 -21.73 -33.62
C ASN A 71 -31.89 -22.23 -32.35
N LEU A 72 -31.14 -22.36 -31.27
CA LEU A 72 -31.59 -22.85 -29.98
C LEU A 72 -32.16 -21.71 -29.12
N GLU A 73 -33.32 -21.93 -28.48
CA GLU A 73 -33.93 -20.98 -27.56
C GLU A 73 -33.28 -20.96 -26.17
N SER A 74 -32.72 -22.10 -25.73
CA SER A 74 -32.06 -22.23 -24.43
C SER A 74 -30.86 -23.18 -24.51
N SER A 75 -29.90 -23.00 -23.58
CA SER A 75 -28.73 -23.87 -23.41
C SER A 75 -29.05 -25.20 -22.71
N ASN A 76 -30.33 -25.55 -22.57
CA ASN A 76 -30.75 -26.79 -21.93
C ASN A 76 -30.21 -28.00 -22.70
N SER A 77 -29.76 -29.02 -21.98
CA SER A 77 -29.20 -30.23 -22.57
C SER A 77 -30.18 -30.94 -23.51
N PHE A 78 -31.48 -30.87 -23.25
CA PHE A 78 -32.50 -31.48 -24.09
C PHE A 78 -32.63 -30.81 -25.48
N SER A 79 -32.68 -29.47 -25.53
CA SER A 79 -32.76 -28.75 -26.81
C SER A 79 -31.51 -28.97 -27.65
N VAL A 80 -30.34 -28.98 -27.01
CA VAL A 80 -29.06 -29.30 -27.65
C VAL A 80 -29.04 -30.74 -28.18
N THR A 81 -29.56 -31.71 -27.41
CA THR A 81 -29.67 -33.11 -27.85
C THR A 81 -30.53 -33.25 -29.09
N HIS A 82 -31.73 -32.63 -29.09
CA HIS A 82 -32.63 -32.68 -30.24
C HIS A 82 -32.01 -32.07 -31.49
N ALA A 83 -31.36 -30.90 -31.36
CA ALA A 83 -30.68 -30.26 -32.49
C ALA A 83 -29.47 -31.07 -32.98
N PHE A 84 -28.68 -31.65 -32.08
CA PHE A 84 -27.58 -32.54 -32.45
C PHE A 84 -28.08 -33.77 -33.23
N CYS A 85 -29.13 -34.43 -32.74
CA CYS A 85 -29.77 -35.56 -33.42
C CYS A 85 -30.36 -35.19 -34.78
N SER A 86 -30.98 -34.01 -34.90
CA SER A 86 -31.45 -33.44 -36.16
C SER A 86 -30.28 -33.29 -37.15
N GLN A 87 -29.17 -32.67 -36.75
CA GLN A 87 -27.99 -32.52 -37.61
C GLN A 87 -27.35 -33.85 -37.98
N PHE A 88 -27.27 -34.79 -37.03
CA PHE A 88 -26.77 -36.13 -37.30
C PHE A 88 -27.62 -36.85 -38.35
N SER A 89 -28.96 -36.82 -38.21
CA SER A 89 -29.89 -37.43 -39.18
C SER A 89 -29.80 -36.82 -40.58
N ARG A 90 -29.50 -35.52 -40.68
CA ARG A 90 -29.23 -34.80 -41.94
C ARG A 90 -27.91 -35.21 -42.59
N GLY A 91 -27.07 -35.96 -41.89
CA GLY A 91 -25.83 -36.50 -42.42
C GLY A 91 -24.72 -35.47 -42.58
N VAL A 92 -24.65 -34.45 -41.72
CA VAL A 92 -23.58 -33.44 -41.78
C VAL A 92 -22.21 -34.04 -41.46
N TYR A 93 -21.15 -33.47 -42.06
CA TYR A 93 -19.78 -33.99 -41.93
C TYR A 93 -19.03 -33.42 -40.71
N ALA A 94 -19.42 -32.23 -40.26
CA ALA A 94 -18.88 -31.58 -39.06
C ALA A 94 -19.96 -30.67 -38.49
N ILE A 95 -19.96 -30.51 -37.17
CA ILE A 95 -20.89 -29.62 -36.47
C ILE A 95 -20.09 -28.48 -35.84
N PHE A 96 -20.46 -27.25 -36.15
CA PHE A 96 -19.95 -26.05 -35.50
C PHE A 96 -20.97 -25.55 -34.49
N GLY A 97 -20.53 -25.13 -33.30
CA GLY A 97 -21.44 -24.47 -32.39
C GLY A 97 -20.86 -24.11 -31.04
N PHE A 98 -21.74 -23.53 -30.21
CA PHE A 98 -21.45 -23.13 -28.84
C PHE A 98 -22.02 -24.16 -27.87
N TYR A 99 -21.30 -24.39 -26.78
CA TYR A 99 -21.85 -25.04 -25.59
C TYR A 99 -21.73 -24.14 -24.38
N ASP A 100 -22.55 -24.46 -23.40
CA ASP A 100 -22.57 -23.92 -22.05
C ASP A 100 -22.17 -25.04 -21.07
N LYS A 101 -21.89 -24.71 -19.81
CA LYS A 101 -21.49 -25.66 -18.76
C LYS A 101 -22.46 -26.83 -18.61
N LYS A 102 -23.75 -26.57 -18.78
CA LYS A 102 -24.81 -27.60 -18.66
C LYS A 102 -24.84 -28.55 -19.85
N SER A 103 -24.59 -28.05 -21.07
CA SER A 103 -24.70 -28.80 -22.32
C SER A 103 -23.39 -29.42 -22.79
N MET A 104 -22.25 -28.98 -22.25
CA MET A 104 -20.91 -29.47 -22.57
C MET A 104 -20.79 -31.00 -22.43
N ASN A 105 -21.21 -31.57 -21.30
CA ASN A 105 -21.13 -33.01 -21.05
C ASN A 105 -21.98 -33.83 -22.04
N THR A 106 -23.14 -33.28 -22.44
CA THR A 106 -24.03 -33.90 -23.43
C THR A 106 -23.34 -33.96 -24.79
N LEU A 107 -22.83 -32.84 -25.29
CA LEU A 107 -22.20 -32.77 -26.60
C LEU A 107 -20.93 -33.61 -26.67
N THR A 108 -20.06 -33.53 -25.67
CA THR A 108 -18.83 -34.34 -25.60
C THR A 108 -19.14 -35.84 -25.61
N SER A 109 -20.17 -36.28 -24.88
CA SER A 109 -20.61 -37.69 -24.88
C SER A 109 -21.14 -38.13 -26.25
N PHE A 110 -21.98 -37.32 -26.91
CA PHE A 110 -22.52 -37.67 -28.23
C PHE A 110 -21.45 -37.66 -29.33
N CYS A 111 -20.54 -36.69 -29.30
CA CYS A 111 -19.46 -36.60 -30.29
C CYS A 111 -18.51 -37.80 -30.20
N GLY A 112 -18.18 -38.22 -28.97
CA GLY A 112 -17.39 -39.43 -28.71
C GLY A 112 -18.10 -40.72 -29.12
N ALA A 113 -19.41 -40.84 -28.85
CA ALA A 113 -20.16 -42.06 -29.18
C ALA A 113 -20.42 -42.23 -30.68
N LEU A 114 -20.73 -41.14 -31.40
CA LEU A 114 -21.10 -41.19 -32.83
C LEU A 114 -19.95 -40.86 -33.78
N HIS A 115 -18.74 -40.60 -33.27
CA HIS A 115 -17.56 -40.16 -34.03
C HIS A 115 -17.87 -38.97 -34.95
N THR A 116 -18.56 -37.97 -34.41
CA THR A 116 -18.94 -36.75 -35.14
C THR A 116 -18.12 -35.58 -34.63
N SER A 117 -17.30 -34.99 -35.49
CA SER A 117 -16.40 -33.88 -35.13
C SER A 117 -17.19 -32.60 -34.82
N PHE A 118 -16.96 -32.04 -33.63
CA PHE A 118 -17.55 -30.80 -33.15
C PHE A 118 -16.50 -29.70 -32.99
N VAL A 119 -16.70 -28.56 -33.65
CA VAL A 119 -15.79 -27.41 -33.62
C VAL A 119 -16.44 -26.27 -32.85
N THR A 120 -15.74 -25.70 -31.86
CA THR A 120 -16.34 -24.73 -30.94
C THR A 120 -15.42 -23.58 -30.54
N PRO A 121 -15.94 -22.33 -30.50
CA PRO A 121 -15.25 -21.18 -29.94
C PRO A 121 -15.58 -20.92 -28.46
N SER A 122 -16.32 -21.83 -27.79
CA SER A 122 -16.64 -21.76 -26.36
C SER A 122 -15.40 -21.87 -25.46
N TYR A 123 -15.59 -21.74 -24.15
CA TYR A 123 -14.49 -21.86 -23.18
C TYR A 123 -13.84 -23.25 -23.23
N PRO A 124 -12.52 -23.36 -23.01
CA PRO A 124 -11.80 -24.62 -23.17
C PRO A 124 -12.13 -25.63 -22.07
N ILE A 125 -12.03 -26.92 -22.43
CA ILE A 125 -12.26 -28.06 -21.53
C ILE A 125 -10.91 -28.67 -21.13
N ASP A 126 -10.68 -28.87 -19.83
CA ASP A 126 -9.43 -29.47 -19.34
C ASP A 126 -9.39 -31.00 -19.48
N SER A 127 -10.53 -31.69 -19.50
CA SER A 127 -10.58 -33.15 -19.71
C SER A 127 -10.19 -33.52 -21.14
N ASP A 128 -9.49 -34.64 -21.29
CA ASP A 128 -9.08 -35.17 -22.59
C ASP A 128 -10.28 -35.79 -23.32
N VAL A 129 -10.94 -34.97 -24.15
CA VAL A 129 -12.11 -35.39 -24.95
C VAL A 129 -11.71 -35.59 -26.41
N GLN A 130 -12.26 -36.60 -27.06
CA GLN A 130 -12.08 -36.86 -28.50
C GLN A 130 -13.23 -36.25 -29.32
N PHE A 131 -13.00 -36.04 -30.61
CA PHE A 131 -13.95 -35.45 -31.57
C PHE A 131 -14.39 -34.01 -31.26
N VAL A 132 -13.66 -33.27 -30.41
CA VAL A 132 -13.93 -31.87 -30.09
C VAL A 132 -12.71 -31.02 -30.43
N ILE A 133 -12.90 -30.01 -31.28
CA ILE A 133 -11.88 -29.04 -31.66
C ILE A 133 -12.23 -27.69 -31.02
N GLN A 134 -11.35 -27.22 -30.15
CA GLN A 134 -11.55 -26.01 -29.35
C GLN A 134 -10.74 -24.86 -29.97
N MET A 135 -11.45 -23.84 -30.46
CA MET A 135 -10.83 -22.67 -31.11
C MET A 135 -10.30 -21.66 -30.10
N ARG A 136 -10.88 -21.60 -28.89
CA ARG A 136 -10.45 -20.66 -27.86
C ARG A 136 -9.21 -21.18 -27.13
N PRO A 137 -8.11 -20.42 -27.10
CA PRO A 137 -6.93 -20.83 -26.34
C PRO A 137 -7.13 -20.70 -24.82
N PRO A 138 -6.43 -21.51 -24.00
CA PRO A 138 -6.48 -21.39 -22.55
C PRO A 138 -5.79 -20.11 -22.05
N LEU A 139 -6.46 -19.37 -21.16
CA LEU A 139 -5.97 -18.09 -20.63
C LEU A 139 -5.19 -18.23 -19.31
N LYS A 140 -5.26 -19.40 -18.65
CA LYS A 140 -4.70 -19.63 -17.29
C LYS A 140 -3.21 -19.29 -17.18
N GLY A 141 -2.39 -19.70 -18.16
CA GLY A 141 -0.95 -19.43 -18.15
C GLY A 141 -0.61 -17.95 -18.30
N ALA A 142 -1.34 -17.23 -19.15
CA ALA A 142 -1.14 -15.80 -19.38
C ALA A 142 -1.49 -14.97 -18.15
N VAL A 143 -2.61 -15.28 -17.48
CA VAL A 143 -3.03 -14.60 -16.25
C VAL A 143 -2.00 -14.79 -15.14
N LEU A 144 -1.54 -16.02 -14.89
CA LEU A 144 -0.55 -16.30 -13.85
C LEU A 144 0.79 -15.60 -14.12
N SER A 145 1.21 -15.54 -15.39
CA SER A 145 2.44 -14.86 -15.81
C SER A 145 2.31 -13.35 -15.58
N LEU A 146 1.16 -12.75 -15.91
CA LEU A 146 0.90 -11.32 -15.71
C LEU A 146 0.85 -10.94 -14.22
N LEU A 147 0.20 -11.75 -13.38
CA LEU A 147 0.17 -11.54 -11.93
C LEU A 147 1.57 -11.60 -11.31
N SER A 148 2.40 -12.53 -11.79
CA SER A 148 3.80 -12.66 -11.38
C SER A 148 4.64 -11.47 -11.83
N GLN A 149 4.44 -10.99 -13.06
CA GLN A 149 5.09 -9.77 -13.59
C GLN A 149 4.79 -8.55 -12.72
N TYR A 150 3.53 -8.37 -12.32
CA TYR A 150 3.13 -7.27 -11.44
C TYR A 150 3.50 -7.48 -9.97
N LYS A 151 4.05 -8.64 -9.59
CA LYS A 151 4.39 -9.00 -8.20
C LYS A 151 3.19 -8.82 -7.24
N TRP A 152 2.02 -9.29 -7.66
CA TRP A 152 0.82 -9.22 -6.82
C TRP A 152 0.83 -10.32 -5.76
N GLU A 153 0.83 -9.93 -4.48
CA GLU A 153 0.73 -10.87 -3.35
C GLU A 153 -0.69 -10.95 -2.76
N LYS A 154 -1.46 -9.86 -2.85
CA LYS A 154 -2.82 -9.75 -2.30
C LYS A 154 -3.76 -9.12 -3.31
N PHE A 155 -4.88 -9.77 -3.62
CA PHE A 155 -5.87 -9.29 -4.58
C PHE A 155 -7.23 -9.99 -4.44
N VAL A 156 -8.25 -9.37 -5.02
CA VAL A 156 -9.63 -9.90 -5.11
C VAL A 156 -9.83 -10.54 -6.47
N TYR A 157 -10.37 -11.76 -6.50
CA TYR A 157 -10.73 -12.48 -7.71
C TYR A 157 -12.25 -12.58 -7.86
N LEU A 158 -12.80 -11.89 -8.85
CA LEU A 158 -14.21 -11.93 -9.21
C LEU A 158 -14.39 -12.88 -10.40
N TYR A 159 -15.20 -13.92 -10.23
CA TYR A 159 -15.36 -14.94 -11.27
C TYR A 159 -16.83 -15.28 -11.55
N ASP A 160 -17.07 -15.68 -12.80
CA ASP A 160 -18.36 -16.21 -13.26
C ASP A 160 -18.38 -17.76 -13.16
N THR A 161 -19.49 -18.32 -12.69
CA THR A 161 -19.67 -19.77 -12.54
C THR A 161 -19.91 -20.48 -13.87
N ASP A 162 -20.34 -19.74 -14.89
CA ASP A 162 -20.79 -20.26 -16.18
C ASP A 162 -19.60 -20.60 -17.10
N ARG A 163 -18.47 -19.90 -16.93
CA ARG A 163 -17.23 -20.12 -17.70
C ARG A 163 -16.35 -21.27 -17.18
N GLY A 164 -16.76 -21.93 -16.09
CA GLY A 164 -16.02 -23.01 -15.44
C GLY A 164 -15.01 -22.53 -14.39
N PHE A 165 -14.29 -23.47 -13.78
CA PHE A 165 -13.39 -23.21 -12.63
C PHE A 165 -11.90 -23.41 -12.93
N SER A 166 -11.53 -23.63 -14.20
CA SER A 166 -10.14 -23.93 -14.60
C SER A 166 -9.14 -22.84 -14.15
N ILE A 167 -9.49 -21.57 -14.39
CA ILE A 167 -8.65 -20.42 -14.01
C ILE A 167 -8.60 -20.28 -12.49
N LEU A 168 -9.74 -20.45 -11.80
CA LEU A 168 -9.82 -20.39 -10.34
C LEU A 168 -8.94 -21.45 -9.68
N GLN A 169 -8.98 -22.69 -10.17
CA GLN A 169 -8.14 -23.77 -9.66
C GLN A 169 -6.65 -23.44 -9.83
N ALA A 170 -6.26 -22.98 -11.03
CA ALA A 170 -4.87 -22.59 -11.31
C ALA A 170 -4.38 -21.43 -10.41
N ILE A 171 -5.25 -20.45 -10.12
CA ILE A 171 -4.94 -19.34 -9.20
C ILE A 171 -4.78 -19.84 -7.76
N MET A 172 -5.63 -20.75 -7.30
CA MET A 172 -5.55 -21.29 -5.93
C MET A 172 -4.30 -22.14 -5.73
N GLU A 173 -3.94 -22.96 -6.71
CA GLU A 173 -2.69 -23.73 -6.71
C GLU A 173 -1.46 -22.80 -6.66
N ALA A 174 -1.45 -21.76 -7.51
CA ALA A 174 -0.39 -20.75 -7.50
C ALA A 174 -0.36 -19.92 -6.21
N ALA A 175 -1.51 -19.66 -5.59
CA ALA A 175 -1.60 -18.92 -4.34
C ALA A 175 -0.98 -19.70 -3.17
N VAL A 176 -1.15 -21.03 -3.12
CA VAL A 176 -0.48 -21.87 -2.12
C VAL A 176 1.02 -21.90 -2.36
N ALA A 177 1.46 -22.05 -3.62
CA ALA A 177 2.88 -22.11 -3.96
C ALA A 177 3.63 -20.79 -3.68
N ASN A 178 3.01 -19.64 -3.98
CA ASN A 178 3.62 -18.32 -3.87
C ASN A 178 3.18 -17.55 -2.61
N ASN A 179 2.42 -18.18 -1.71
CA ASN A 179 1.87 -17.58 -0.49
C ASN A 179 1.03 -16.31 -0.74
N TRP A 180 0.20 -16.32 -1.79
CA TRP A 180 -0.70 -15.21 -2.12
C TRP A 180 -1.97 -15.21 -1.26
N GLN A 181 -2.43 -14.02 -0.90
CA GLN A 181 -3.71 -13.78 -0.21
C GLN A 181 -4.80 -13.43 -1.23
N VAL A 182 -5.54 -14.43 -1.69
CA VAL A 182 -6.60 -14.28 -2.70
C VAL A 182 -7.98 -14.30 -2.05
N THR A 183 -8.78 -13.26 -2.28
CA THR A 183 -10.21 -13.26 -1.90
C THR A 183 -11.06 -13.56 -3.12
N ALA A 184 -11.54 -14.80 -3.27
CA ALA A 184 -12.39 -15.20 -4.38
C ALA A 184 -13.87 -14.93 -4.07
N ARG A 185 -14.59 -14.28 -4.98
CA ARG A 185 -16.04 -14.05 -4.89
C ARG A 185 -16.73 -14.45 -6.19
N SER A 186 -17.73 -15.32 -6.07
CA SER A 186 -18.60 -15.70 -7.17
C SER A 186 -19.55 -14.57 -7.51
N VAL A 187 -19.66 -14.29 -8.80
CA VAL A 187 -20.50 -13.23 -9.35
C VAL A 187 -21.61 -13.80 -10.24
N GLY A 188 -21.50 -15.06 -10.66
CA GLY A 188 -22.40 -15.68 -11.65
C GLY A 188 -23.88 -15.62 -11.28
N SER A 189 -24.22 -15.88 -10.01
CA SER A 189 -25.60 -15.89 -9.49
C SER A 189 -26.23 -14.52 -9.29
N ILE A 190 -25.46 -13.44 -9.42
CA ILE A 190 -25.89 -12.10 -9.06
C ILE A 190 -26.49 -11.42 -10.30
N THR A 191 -27.81 -11.23 -10.28
CA THR A 191 -28.53 -10.46 -11.30
C THR A 191 -28.80 -9.02 -10.86
N ASP A 192 -28.75 -8.72 -9.55
CA ASP A 192 -29.02 -7.39 -9.01
C ASP A 192 -27.74 -6.54 -8.92
N PRO A 193 -27.67 -5.36 -9.59
CA PRO A 193 -26.58 -4.40 -9.45
C PRO A 193 -26.29 -3.94 -8.01
N GLN A 194 -27.26 -4.03 -7.09
CA GLN A 194 -27.05 -3.62 -5.69
C GLN A 194 -26.09 -4.56 -4.94
N GLU A 195 -26.13 -5.85 -5.23
CA GLU A 195 -25.27 -6.83 -4.55
C GLU A 195 -23.80 -6.65 -4.97
N PHE A 196 -23.56 -6.28 -6.24
CA PHE A 196 -22.24 -5.86 -6.71
C PHE A 196 -21.68 -4.68 -5.91
N ARG A 197 -22.51 -3.67 -5.61
CA ARG A 197 -22.07 -2.53 -4.80
C ARG A 197 -21.64 -2.96 -3.41
N ARG A 198 -22.42 -3.84 -2.76
CA ARG A 198 -22.10 -4.37 -1.43
C ARG A 198 -20.76 -5.10 -1.42
N ILE A 199 -20.47 -5.91 -2.45
CA ILE A 199 -19.19 -6.60 -2.58
C ILE A 199 -18.05 -5.59 -2.69
N ILE A 200 -18.17 -4.60 -3.58
CA ILE A 200 -17.14 -3.57 -3.78
C ILE A 200 -16.91 -2.76 -2.49
N GLU A 201 -17.97 -2.38 -1.78
CA GLU A 201 -17.89 -1.67 -0.49
C GLU A 201 -17.29 -2.53 0.64
N GLU A 202 -17.59 -3.83 0.68
CA GLU A 202 -16.95 -4.77 1.61
C GLU A 202 -15.44 -4.87 1.35
N MET A 203 -15.05 -4.97 0.08
CA MET A 203 -13.63 -5.04 -0.30
C MET A 203 -12.91 -3.72 -0.02
N ASP A 204 -13.58 -2.59 -0.23
CA ASP A 204 -13.03 -1.27 0.07
C ASP A 204 -12.82 -1.03 1.58
N ARG A 205 -13.73 -1.53 2.42
CA ARG A 205 -13.55 -1.54 3.89
C ARG A 205 -12.29 -2.30 4.31
N ARG A 206 -11.89 -3.32 3.54
CA ARG A 206 -10.64 -4.07 3.73
C ARG A 206 -9.42 -3.43 3.07
N GLN A 207 -9.58 -2.26 2.45
CA GLN A 207 -8.56 -1.53 1.68
C GLN A 207 -7.97 -2.37 0.52
N GLU A 208 -8.79 -3.24 -0.09
CA GLU A 208 -8.40 -3.99 -1.29
C GLU A 208 -8.54 -3.12 -2.53
N LYS A 209 -7.45 -2.95 -3.27
CA LYS A 209 -7.39 -2.08 -4.46
C LYS A 209 -7.06 -2.82 -5.76
N ARG A 210 -6.76 -4.12 -5.67
CA ARG A 210 -6.32 -4.96 -6.78
C ARG A 210 -7.40 -5.97 -7.10
N PHE A 211 -7.92 -5.93 -8.31
CA PHE A 211 -9.05 -6.75 -8.74
C PHE A 211 -8.71 -7.50 -10.02
N LEU A 212 -8.92 -8.81 -10.02
CA LEU A 212 -8.88 -9.67 -11.19
C LEU A 212 -10.31 -10.07 -11.54
N ILE A 213 -10.79 -9.70 -12.73
CA ILE A 213 -12.18 -9.92 -13.17
C ILE A 213 -12.20 -10.96 -14.29
N ASP A 214 -12.84 -12.10 -14.02
CA ASP A 214 -13.02 -13.21 -14.95
C ASP A 214 -14.51 -13.46 -15.23
N CYS A 215 -15.05 -12.62 -16.12
CA CYS A 215 -16.47 -12.61 -16.50
C CYS A 215 -16.62 -12.47 -18.02
N GLU A 216 -17.81 -12.67 -18.56
CA GLU A 216 -18.11 -12.30 -19.95
C GLU A 216 -18.17 -10.78 -20.14
N VAL A 217 -18.05 -10.32 -21.40
CA VAL A 217 -17.95 -8.88 -21.74
C VAL A 217 -19.13 -8.09 -21.18
N ASP A 218 -20.36 -8.61 -21.33
CA ASP A 218 -21.57 -7.94 -20.87
C ASP A 218 -21.57 -7.73 -19.35
N ARG A 219 -21.16 -8.75 -18.59
CA ARG A 219 -21.06 -8.69 -17.14
C ARG A 219 -19.90 -7.80 -16.67
N ILE A 220 -18.77 -7.78 -17.39
CA ILE A 220 -17.66 -6.86 -17.11
C ILE A 220 -18.12 -5.41 -17.21
N ASN A 221 -18.88 -5.07 -18.26
CA ASN A 221 -19.42 -3.71 -18.44
C ASN A 221 -20.30 -3.30 -17.24
N VAL A 222 -21.19 -4.19 -16.78
CA VAL A 222 -22.03 -3.93 -15.59
C VAL A 222 -21.19 -3.70 -14.33
N ILE A 223 -20.14 -4.52 -14.11
CA ILE A 223 -19.24 -4.37 -12.95
C ILE A 223 -18.52 -3.02 -13.02
N LEU A 224 -17.96 -2.67 -14.17
CA LEU A 224 -17.20 -1.44 -14.37
C LEU A 224 -18.08 -0.19 -14.22
N GLU A 225 -19.33 -0.23 -14.66
CA GLU A 225 -20.29 0.84 -14.41
C GLU A 225 -20.53 1.07 -12.92
N GLN A 226 -20.66 -0.01 -12.11
CA GLN A 226 -20.78 0.13 -10.66
C GLN A 226 -19.50 0.65 -10.00
N VAL A 227 -18.32 0.25 -10.49
CA VAL A 227 -17.02 0.76 -10.02
C VAL A 227 -16.93 2.28 -10.21
N VAL A 228 -17.34 2.78 -11.38
CA VAL A 228 -17.38 4.23 -11.68
C VAL A 228 -18.42 4.93 -10.81
N ALA A 229 -19.62 4.35 -10.66
CA ALA A 229 -20.68 4.92 -9.83
C ALA A 229 -20.28 5.08 -8.36
N LEU A 230 -19.46 4.17 -7.84
CA LEU A 230 -18.93 4.20 -6.47
C LEU A 230 -17.63 5.03 -6.32
N GLY A 231 -17.10 5.61 -7.41
CA GLY A 231 -15.83 6.34 -7.41
C GLY A 231 -14.60 5.47 -7.09
N LYS A 232 -14.71 4.16 -7.29
CA LYS A 232 -13.62 3.19 -7.05
C LYS A 232 -12.72 3.02 -8.28
N ASN A 233 -12.85 3.90 -9.25
CA ASN A 233 -11.95 4.08 -10.38
C ASN A 233 -10.83 5.10 -10.10
N SER A 234 -10.63 5.51 -8.84
CA SER A 234 -9.64 6.51 -8.45
C SER A 234 -8.19 6.00 -8.50
N ARG A 235 -7.23 6.92 -8.41
CA ARG A 235 -5.81 6.60 -8.38
C ARG A 235 -5.47 5.63 -7.22
N GLY A 236 -4.77 4.55 -7.57
CA GLY A 236 -4.35 3.49 -6.65
C GLY A 236 -5.10 2.17 -6.84
N TYR A 237 -6.23 2.16 -7.56
CA TYR A 237 -6.88 0.91 -8.00
C TYR A 237 -6.20 0.34 -9.24
N HIS A 238 -6.15 -0.99 -9.32
CA HIS A 238 -5.65 -1.71 -10.50
C HIS A 238 -6.58 -2.89 -10.82
N TYR A 239 -7.15 -2.86 -12.02
CA TYR A 239 -8.04 -3.88 -12.56
C TYR A 239 -7.34 -4.69 -13.65
N VAL A 240 -7.37 -6.02 -13.53
CA VAL A 240 -6.91 -6.96 -14.57
C VAL A 240 -8.15 -7.68 -15.11
N ILE A 241 -8.35 -7.64 -16.42
CA ILE A 241 -9.50 -8.25 -17.09
C ILE A 241 -9.06 -9.57 -17.74
N ALA A 242 -9.55 -10.68 -17.23
CA ALA A 242 -9.27 -12.04 -17.72
C ALA A 242 -10.23 -12.44 -18.86
N ASN A 243 -10.15 -11.71 -19.97
CA ASN A 243 -10.90 -11.99 -21.19
C ASN A 243 -10.02 -11.68 -22.43
N LEU A 244 -10.29 -12.30 -23.57
CA LEU A 244 -9.49 -12.20 -24.81
C LEU A 244 -9.89 -11.01 -25.71
N GLY A 245 -10.90 -10.23 -25.30
CA GLY A 245 -11.44 -9.09 -26.04
C GLY A 245 -11.37 -7.79 -25.24
N PHE A 246 -10.16 -7.32 -24.91
CA PHE A 246 -9.93 -6.06 -24.20
C PHE A 246 -10.55 -4.85 -24.91
N THR A 247 -10.47 -4.80 -26.25
CA THR A 247 -11.03 -3.69 -27.04
C THR A 247 -12.56 -3.72 -27.15
N ASN A 248 -13.20 -4.82 -26.75
CA ASN A 248 -14.67 -4.93 -26.77
C ASN A 248 -15.34 -4.28 -25.56
N ILE A 249 -14.55 -3.80 -24.58
CA ILE A 249 -15.04 -3.31 -23.29
C ILE A 249 -14.95 -1.79 -23.26
N SER A 250 -15.96 -1.13 -22.69
CA SER A 250 -15.94 0.34 -22.52
C SER A 250 -15.08 0.73 -21.32
N LEU A 251 -13.81 1.04 -21.57
CA LEU A 251 -12.81 1.34 -20.52
C LEU A 251 -12.61 2.83 -20.24
N ASP A 252 -13.04 3.71 -21.15
CA ASP A 252 -12.75 5.15 -21.09
C ASP A 252 -13.22 5.79 -19.79
N LYS A 253 -14.46 5.47 -19.36
CA LYS A 253 -15.06 6.00 -18.13
C LYS A 253 -14.30 5.59 -16.87
N VAL A 254 -13.75 4.38 -16.86
CA VAL A 254 -13.00 3.85 -15.72
C VAL A 254 -11.61 4.48 -15.68
N PHE A 255 -10.94 4.57 -16.84
CA PHE A 255 -9.59 5.13 -16.94
C PHE A 255 -9.53 6.61 -16.58
N LEU A 256 -10.56 7.40 -16.93
CA LEU A 256 -10.66 8.83 -16.54
C LEU A 256 -10.57 9.06 -15.03
N GLY A 257 -10.88 8.05 -14.20
CA GLY A 257 -10.72 8.13 -12.74
C GLY A 257 -9.27 8.01 -12.25
N GLY A 258 -8.35 7.51 -13.08
CA GLY A 258 -6.93 7.32 -12.74
C GLY A 258 -6.54 5.92 -12.24
N ALA A 259 -7.43 4.93 -12.34
CA ALA A 259 -7.11 3.53 -12.09
C ALA A 259 -6.33 2.88 -13.26
N ASN A 260 -5.40 1.98 -12.95
CA ASN A 260 -4.70 1.21 -13.96
C ASN A 260 -5.58 0.04 -14.42
N ILE A 261 -5.63 -0.20 -15.73
CA ILE A 261 -6.43 -1.28 -16.31
C ILE A 261 -5.57 -2.05 -17.31
N SER A 262 -5.44 -3.35 -17.10
CA SER A 262 -4.75 -4.27 -18.00
C SER A 262 -5.67 -5.42 -18.42
N GLY A 263 -5.39 -6.04 -19.55
CA GLY A 263 -6.14 -7.18 -20.04
C GLY A 263 -5.50 -7.82 -21.27
N PHE A 264 -6.23 -8.76 -21.86
CA PHE A 264 -5.72 -9.60 -22.93
C PHE A 264 -6.50 -9.39 -24.23
N GLN A 265 -5.78 -9.47 -25.34
CA GLN A 265 -6.33 -9.31 -26.67
C GLN A 265 -5.76 -10.41 -27.57
N ILE A 266 -6.64 -11.18 -28.22
CA ILE A 266 -6.22 -12.19 -29.20
C ILE A 266 -6.18 -11.65 -30.63
N ILE A 267 -7.02 -10.66 -30.95
CA ILE A 267 -7.07 -10.04 -32.27
C ILE A 267 -6.12 -8.85 -32.27
N ASN A 268 -5.06 -8.92 -33.09
CA ASN A 268 -4.22 -7.76 -33.37
C ASN A 268 -4.83 -6.92 -34.52
N PRO A 269 -5.29 -5.68 -34.27
CA PRO A 269 -5.84 -4.80 -35.31
C PRO A 269 -4.83 -4.40 -36.39
N GLU A 270 -3.53 -4.51 -36.12
CA GLU A 270 -2.46 -4.17 -37.05
C GLU A 270 -2.20 -5.25 -38.09
N ASN A 271 -2.74 -6.47 -37.90
CA ASN A 271 -2.53 -7.57 -38.82
C ASN A 271 -3.29 -7.34 -40.15
N SER A 272 -2.61 -7.53 -41.28
CA SER A 272 -3.18 -7.30 -42.62
C SER A 272 -4.40 -8.17 -42.91
N VAL A 273 -4.42 -9.43 -42.43
CA VAL A 273 -5.58 -10.33 -42.55
C VAL A 273 -6.81 -9.76 -41.85
N VAL A 274 -6.62 -9.20 -40.65
CA VAL A 274 -7.69 -8.59 -39.85
C VAL A 274 -8.17 -7.30 -40.51
N GLN A 275 -7.27 -6.45 -41.00
CA GLN A 275 -7.65 -5.22 -41.70
C GLN A 275 -8.45 -5.50 -42.97
N GLN A 276 -8.04 -6.48 -43.78
CA GLN A 276 -8.78 -6.88 -44.98
C GLN A 276 -10.17 -7.44 -44.64
N PHE A 277 -10.27 -8.23 -43.56
CA PHE A 277 -11.55 -8.72 -43.06
C PHE A 277 -12.45 -7.55 -42.63
N LEU A 278 -11.95 -6.66 -41.77
CA LEU A 278 -12.71 -5.51 -41.26
C LEU A 278 -13.18 -4.57 -42.38
N GLN A 279 -12.36 -4.32 -43.40
CA GLN A 279 -12.74 -3.52 -44.57
C GLN A 279 -13.91 -4.13 -45.35
N ARG A 280 -14.01 -5.47 -45.41
CA ARG A 280 -15.12 -6.16 -46.07
C ARG A 280 -16.33 -6.27 -45.16
N TRP A 281 -16.10 -6.50 -43.87
CA TRP A 281 -17.11 -6.61 -42.83
C TRP A 281 -17.93 -5.32 -42.70
N ASP A 282 -17.28 -4.16 -42.69
CA ASP A 282 -17.95 -2.84 -42.58
C ASP A 282 -18.78 -2.47 -43.83
N ARG A 283 -18.54 -3.14 -44.96
CA ARG A 283 -19.29 -2.95 -46.23
C ARG A 283 -20.54 -3.82 -46.33
N LEU A 284 -20.77 -4.75 -45.40
CA LEU A 284 -21.93 -5.63 -45.43
C LEU A 284 -23.22 -4.86 -45.09
N ASP A 285 -24.33 -5.31 -45.67
CA ASP A 285 -25.65 -4.76 -45.33
C ASP A 285 -26.09 -5.29 -43.96
N GLU A 286 -26.41 -4.38 -43.04
CA GLU A 286 -26.85 -4.67 -41.68
C GLU A 286 -28.17 -5.46 -41.64
N ARG A 287 -28.99 -5.36 -42.70
CA ARG A 287 -30.23 -6.14 -42.83
C ARG A 287 -29.96 -7.64 -43.06
N GLU A 288 -28.91 -7.95 -43.80
CA GLU A 288 -28.53 -9.34 -44.09
C GLU A 288 -27.60 -9.91 -43.01
N PHE A 289 -26.70 -9.06 -42.49
CA PHE A 289 -25.73 -9.38 -41.45
C PHE A 289 -25.92 -8.45 -40.23
N PRO A 290 -26.79 -8.81 -39.27
CA PRO A 290 -26.98 -8.00 -38.07
C PRO A 290 -25.70 -7.93 -37.24
N GLU A 291 -25.49 -6.79 -36.57
CA GLU A 291 -24.29 -6.46 -35.78
C GLU A 291 -22.97 -6.48 -36.60
N ALA A 292 -23.04 -6.33 -37.93
CA ALA A 292 -21.86 -6.19 -38.76
C ALA A 292 -21.31 -4.76 -38.76
N ARG A 293 -22.19 -3.75 -38.74
CA ARG A 293 -21.84 -2.32 -38.81
C ARG A 293 -21.99 -1.65 -37.44
N ASN A 294 -21.17 -0.63 -37.15
CA ASN A 294 -21.21 0.19 -35.92
C ASN A 294 -20.94 -0.52 -34.58
N THR A 295 -20.60 -1.80 -34.58
CA THR A 295 -20.22 -2.56 -33.37
C THR A 295 -18.82 -3.13 -33.53
N PRO A 296 -17.98 -3.12 -32.47
CA PRO A 296 -16.66 -3.71 -32.54
C PRO A 296 -16.78 -5.23 -32.73
N LEU A 297 -15.91 -5.80 -33.56
CA LEU A 297 -15.86 -7.23 -33.80
C LEU A 297 -15.52 -7.97 -32.49
N LYS A 298 -16.39 -8.88 -32.04
CA LYS A 298 -16.11 -9.74 -30.87
C LYS A 298 -15.04 -10.77 -31.20
N TYR A 299 -14.21 -11.11 -30.21
CA TYR A 299 -13.23 -12.20 -30.38
C TYR A 299 -13.89 -13.56 -30.64
N THR A 300 -15.09 -13.80 -30.11
CA THR A 300 -15.91 -14.98 -30.40
C THR A 300 -16.29 -15.07 -31.88
N SER A 301 -16.70 -13.94 -32.47
CA SER A 301 -17.00 -13.83 -33.91
C SER A 301 -15.76 -14.11 -34.78
N ALA A 302 -14.59 -13.63 -34.35
CA ALA A 302 -13.33 -13.93 -35.05
C ALA A 302 -12.95 -15.41 -34.97
N LEU A 303 -13.15 -16.05 -33.81
CA LEU A 303 -12.96 -17.49 -33.66
C LEU A 303 -13.95 -18.30 -34.52
N SER A 304 -15.19 -17.84 -34.69
CA SER A 304 -16.17 -18.47 -35.59
C SER A 304 -15.75 -18.42 -37.06
N TYR A 305 -15.16 -17.30 -37.49
CA TYR A 305 -14.59 -17.19 -38.84
C TYR A 305 -13.39 -18.13 -39.02
N ASP A 306 -12.46 -18.13 -38.06
CA ASP A 306 -11.29 -18.99 -38.07
C ASP A 306 -11.68 -20.49 -38.02
N ALA A 307 -12.78 -20.83 -37.36
CA ALA A 307 -13.31 -22.20 -37.32
C ALA A 307 -13.70 -22.72 -38.71
N ILE A 308 -14.35 -21.89 -39.52
CA ILE A 308 -14.71 -22.24 -40.90
C ILE A 308 -13.46 -22.37 -41.77
N LEU A 309 -12.46 -21.52 -41.57
CA LEU A 309 -11.17 -21.64 -42.24
C LEU A 309 -10.49 -22.99 -41.93
N VAL A 310 -10.51 -23.41 -40.67
CA VAL A 310 -9.97 -24.72 -40.24
C VAL A 310 -10.75 -25.88 -40.86
N ILE A 311 -12.08 -25.84 -40.82
CA ILE A 311 -12.94 -26.88 -41.42
C ILE A 311 -12.66 -26.99 -42.93
N ALA A 312 -12.58 -25.85 -43.62
CA ALA A 312 -12.28 -25.80 -45.05
C ALA A 312 -10.90 -26.40 -45.37
N GLU A 313 -9.87 -26.07 -44.60
CA GLU A 313 -8.52 -26.60 -44.83
C GLU A 313 -8.42 -28.11 -44.53
N ALA A 314 -9.11 -28.59 -43.49
CA ALA A 314 -9.16 -30.02 -43.19
C ALA A 314 -9.75 -30.83 -44.35
N PHE A 315 -10.86 -30.37 -44.94
CA PHE A 315 -11.45 -31.05 -46.10
C PHE A 315 -10.62 -30.89 -47.38
N ARG A 316 -9.88 -29.77 -47.55
CA ARG A 316 -8.89 -29.65 -48.63
C ARG A 316 -7.78 -30.68 -48.48
N TYR A 317 -7.27 -30.88 -47.27
CA TYR A 317 -6.26 -31.88 -46.96
C TYR A 317 -6.76 -33.29 -47.28
N LEU A 318 -7.96 -33.67 -46.83
CA LEU A 318 -8.56 -34.98 -47.10
C LEU A 318 -8.72 -35.24 -48.61
N ARG A 319 -9.12 -34.23 -49.37
CA ARG A 319 -9.20 -34.35 -50.84
C ARG A 319 -7.84 -34.53 -51.50
N ARG A 320 -6.80 -33.80 -51.03
CA ARG A 320 -5.42 -33.97 -51.53
C ARG A 320 -4.89 -35.38 -51.26
N GLN A 321 -5.21 -35.95 -50.11
CA GLN A 321 -4.88 -37.33 -49.73
C GLN A 321 -5.77 -38.39 -50.41
N ARG A 322 -6.76 -37.98 -51.22
CA ARG A 322 -7.73 -38.86 -51.89
C ARG A 322 -8.49 -39.79 -50.92
N VAL A 323 -8.76 -39.32 -49.71
CA VAL A 323 -9.58 -40.05 -48.73
C VAL A 323 -11.05 -39.91 -49.10
N ASP A 324 -11.74 -41.05 -49.28
CA ASP A 324 -13.18 -41.06 -49.56
C ASP A 324 -13.97 -40.79 -48.26
N VAL A 325 -14.51 -39.58 -48.15
CA VAL A 325 -15.39 -39.17 -47.04
C VAL A 325 -16.86 -39.38 -47.35
N SER A 326 -17.22 -39.85 -48.55
CA SER A 326 -18.62 -39.96 -48.96
C SER A 326 -19.42 -40.90 -48.06
N ARG A 327 -20.57 -40.42 -47.57
CA ARG A 327 -21.44 -41.21 -46.70
C ARG A 327 -22.30 -42.13 -47.55
N ARG A 328 -22.07 -43.43 -47.48
CA ARG A 328 -22.84 -44.47 -48.20
C ARG A 328 -24.15 -44.77 -47.46
N GLY A 329 -25.08 -43.82 -47.43
CA GLY A 329 -26.42 -43.97 -46.84
C GLY A 329 -26.82 -42.85 -45.88
N SER A 330 -28.08 -42.89 -45.40
CA SER A 330 -28.56 -42.00 -44.34
C SER A 330 -27.89 -42.34 -43.01
N ALA A 331 -27.61 -41.33 -42.19
CA ALA A 331 -26.94 -41.46 -40.90
C ALA A 331 -27.69 -42.35 -39.89
N GLY A 332 -29.00 -42.55 -40.08
CA GLY A 332 -29.87 -43.20 -39.10
C GLY A 332 -30.24 -42.28 -37.94
N ASP A 333 -30.86 -42.86 -36.91
CA ASP A 333 -31.21 -42.16 -35.69
C ASP A 333 -30.00 -42.09 -34.74
N CYS A 334 -29.84 -40.96 -34.04
CA CYS A 334 -28.80 -40.79 -33.02
C CYS A 334 -28.98 -41.73 -31.83
N LEU A 335 -30.21 -42.22 -31.60
CA LEU A 335 -30.59 -43.15 -30.53
C LEU A 335 -30.61 -44.61 -30.98
N ALA A 336 -30.04 -44.94 -32.14
CA ALA A 336 -29.90 -46.32 -32.57
C ALA A 336 -29.16 -47.15 -31.51
N ASN A 337 -29.59 -48.40 -31.28
CA ASN A 337 -29.00 -49.28 -30.27
C ASN A 337 -28.61 -50.65 -30.87
N PRO A 338 -27.31 -50.94 -31.08
CA PRO A 338 -26.17 -50.06 -30.86
C PRO A 338 -26.04 -49.00 -31.97
N ALA A 339 -25.63 -47.78 -31.61
CA ALA A 339 -25.38 -46.73 -32.58
C ALA A 339 -24.14 -47.12 -33.41
N VAL A 340 -24.24 -47.01 -34.73
CA VAL A 340 -23.12 -47.29 -35.63
C VAL A 340 -22.29 -46.00 -35.76
N PRO A 341 -21.06 -45.95 -35.21
CA PRO A 341 -20.23 -44.76 -35.31
C PRO A 341 -19.83 -44.51 -36.76
N TRP A 342 -19.64 -43.24 -37.12
CA TRP A 342 -19.21 -42.92 -38.47
C TRP A 342 -17.73 -43.25 -38.67
N SER A 343 -17.43 -44.28 -39.47
CA SER A 343 -16.07 -44.78 -39.69
C SER A 343 -15.10 -43.71 -40.21
N GLN A 344 -15.56 -42.82 -41.10
CA GLN A 344 -14.74 -41.75 -41.68
C GLN A 344 -14.62 -40.54 -40.75
N GLY A 345 -15.38 -40.48 -39.65
CA GLY A 345 -15.30 -39.41 -38.66
C GLY A 345 -13.92 -39.31 -38.01
N ILE A 346 -13.24 -40.44 -37.81
CA ILE A 346 -11.87 -40.52 -37.25
C ILE A 346 -10.86 -39.82 -38.19
N ASP A 347 -10.99 -40.04 -39.50
CA ASP A 347 -10.11 -39.41 -40.48
C ASP A 347 -10.35 -37.90 -40.58
N ILE A 348 -11.60 -37.46 -40.40
CA ILE A 348 -11.96 -36.04 -40.35
C ILE A 348 -11.40 -35.37 -39.09
N GLU A 349 -11.55 -36.00 -37.93
CA GLU A 349 -10.94 -35.50 -36.69
C GLU A 349 -9.41 -35.40 -36.81
N ARG A 350 -8.76 -36.44 -37.37
CA ARG A 350 -7.32 -36.42 -37.62
C ARG A 350 -6.92 -35.27 -38.55
N ALA A 351 -7.67 -35.06 -39.64
CA ALA A 351 -7.42 -33.97 -40.56
C ALA A 351 -7.60 -32.60 -39.90
N LEU A 352 -8.64 -32.41 -39.08
CA LEU A 352 -8.87 -31.17 -38.32
C LEU A 352 -7.71 -30.86 -37.36
N LYS A 353 -7.20 -31.88 -36.66
CA LYS A 353 -6.06 -31.73 -35.72
C LYS A 353 -4.74 -31.43 -36.43
N MET A 354 -4.57 -31.86 -37.68
CA MET A 354 -3.38 -31.60 -38.50
C MET A 354 -3.37 -30.23 -39.18
N VAL A 355 -4.47 -29.47 -39.10
CA VAL A 355 -4.55 -28.16 -39.74
C VAL A 355 -3.59 -27.18 -39.07
N GLN A 356 -2.76 -26.54 -39.89
CA GLN A 356 -1.94 -25.40 -39.52
C GLN A 356 -2.20 -24.25 -40.49
N VAL A 357 -2.86 -23.20 -40.02
CA VAL A 357 -3.23 -22.03 -40.85
C VAL A 357 -3.07 -20.73 -40.07
N GLN A 358 -2.92 -19.63 -40.81
CA GLN A 358 -2.94 -18.28 -40.24
C GLN A 358 -4.34 -17.68 -40.38
N GLY A 359 -5.00 -17.40 -39.25
CA GLY A 359 -6.31 -16.78 -39.17
C GLY A 359 -6.28 -15.36 -38.62
N MET A 360 -7.45 -14.85 -38.23
CA MET A 360 -7.57 -13.57 -37.52
C MET A 360 -6.94 -13.60 -36.13
N THR A 361 -6.96 -14.76 -35.48
CA THR A 361 -6.34 -15.00 -34.16
C THR A 361 -4.85 -15.38 -34.25
N GLY A 362 -4.22 -15.18 -35.41
CA GLY A 362 -2.82 -15.51 -35.63
C GLY A 362 -2.61 -16.95 -36.12
N ASN A 363 -1.51 -17.57 -35.70
CA ASN A 363 -1.23 -18.97 -36.03
C ASN A 363 -2.24 -19.86 -35.32
N ILE A 364 -2.82 -20.84 -36.02
CA ILE A 364 -3.78 -21.81 -35.51
C ILE A 364 -3.19 -23.20 -35.64
N GLN A 365 -3.00 -23.87 -34.50
CA GLN A 365 -2.52 -25.24 -34.36
C GLN A 365 -3.26 -25.92 -33.21
N PHE A 366 -3.34 -27.24 -33.24
CA PHE A 366 -4.00 -28.06 -32.23
C PHE A 366 -3.07 -29.12 -31.64
N ASP A 367 -3.35 -29.55 -30.41
CA ASP A 367 -2.72 -30.70 -29.78
C ASP A 367 -3.41 -32.03 -30.19
N SER A 368 -2.94 -33.15 -29.64
CA SER A 368 -3.52 -34.48 -29.88
C SER A 368 -4.99 -34.60 -29.46
N PHE A 369 -5.47 -33.71 -28.59
CA PHE A 369 -6.83 -33.70 -28.04
C PHE A 369 -7.73 -32.63 -28.68
N GLY A 370 -7.22 -31.83 -29.62
CA GLY A 370 -7.99 -30.78 -30.29
C GLY A 370 -8.03 -29.45 -29.55
N ARG A 371 -7.17 -29.23 -28.55
CA ARG A 371 -6.98 -27.94 -27.88
C ARG A 371 -6.01 -27.08 -28.66
N ARG A 372 -6.24 -25.77 -28.69
CA ARG A 372 -5.33 -24.79 -29.31
C ARG A 372 -3.94 -24.82 -28.66
N SER A 373 -2.91 -25.02 -29.47
CA SER A 373 -1.49 -24.93 -29.10
C SER A 373 -0.78 -23.83 -29.91
N ASN A 374 0.41 -23.43 -29.46
CA ASN A 374 1.29 -22.49 -30.17
C ASN A 374 0.57 -21.21 -30.64
N TYR A 375 -0.11 -20.57 -29.68
CA TYR A 375 -0.82 -19.31 -29.86
C TYR A 375 -0.11 -18.19 -29.11
N THR A 376 -0.32 -16.97 -29.59
CA THR A 376 0.19 -15.75 -28.95
C THR A 376 -0.99 -14.93 -28.45
N ILE A 377 -0.93 -14.49 -27.19
CA ILE A 377 -1.91 -13.56 -26.61
C ILE A 377 -1.20 -12.24 -26.37
N ASP A 378 -1.75 -11.15 -26.89
CA ASP A 378 -1.22 -9.82 -26.64
C ASP A 378 -1.78 -9.27 -25.34
N VAL A 379 -0.91 -8.60 -24.56
CA VAL A 379 -1.31 -7.93 -23.32
C VAL A 379 -1.39 -6.44 -23.58
N TYR A 380 -2.54 -5.87 -23.24
CA TYR A 380 -2.84 -4.45 -23.40
C TYR A 380 -3.00 -3.77 -22.06
N GLU A 381 -2.58 -2.50 -21.99
CA GLU A 381 -2.81 -1.61 -20.87
C GLU A 381 -3.48 -0.33 -21.37
N MET A 382 -4.47 0.17 -20.62
CA MET A 382 -5.12 1.43 -20.94
C MET A 382 -4.20 2.60 -20.55
N LYS A 383 -3.92 3.48 -21.51
CA LYS A 383 -3.17 4.74 -21.31
C LYS A 383 -4.01 5.92 -21.81
N THR A 384 -3.52 7.16 -21.61
CA THR A 384 -4.20 8.40 -22.03
C THR A 384 -4.45 8.48 -23.54
N GLY A 385 -3.65 7.80 -24.36
CA GLY A 385 -3.83 7.69 -25.81
C GLY A 385 -4.70 6.50 -26.26
N GLY A 386 -5.35 5.80 -25.33
CA GLY A 386 -6.13 4.58 -25.60
C GLY A 386 -5.38 3.29 -25.22
N PRO A 387 -5.90 2.11 -25.64
CA PRO A 387 -5.32 0.82 -25.31
C PRO A 387 -3.99 0.63 -26.05
N ARG A 388 -2.89 0.43 -25.32
CA ARG A 388 -1.55 0.18 -25.87
C ARG A 388 -1.08 -1.23 -25.55
N LYS A 389 -0.51 -1.91 -26.55
CA LYS A 389 0.15 -3.21 -26.38
C LYS A 389 1.43 -3.04 -25.55
N ILE A 390 1.53 -3.77 -24.43
CA ILE A 390 2.70 -3.73 -23.54
C ILE A 390 3.61 -4.95 -23.71
N GLY A 391 3.06 -6.06 -24.20
CA GLY A 391 3.79 -7.32 -24.31
C GLY A 391 2.96 -8.38 -25.04
N TYR A 392 3.54 -9.57 -25.15
CA TYR A 392 2.84 -10.75 -25.60
C TYR A 392 3.16 -11.94 -24.71
N TRP A 393 2.27 -12.92 -24.71
CA TRP A 393 2.43 -14.18 -24.00
C TRP A 393 2.40 -15.32 -24.99
N ASN A 394 3.37 -16.21 -24.89
CA ASN A 394 3.44 -17.47 -25.63
C ASN A 394 3.66 -18.63 -24.65
N GLU A 395 3.27 -19.85 -25.04
CA GLU A 395 3.41 -21.05 -24.23
C GLU A 395 4.88 -21.37 -23.92
N PHE A 396 5.79 -21.11 -24.87
CA PHE A 396 7.22 -21.39 -24.73
C PHE A 396 7.98 -20.31 -23.95
N GLU A 397 7.80 -19.04 -24.33
CA GLU A 397 8.57 -17.91 -23.79
C GLU A 397 7.91 -17.27 -22.55
N ARG A 398 6.70 -17.73 -22.19
CA ARG A 398 5.84 -17.11 -21.17
C ARG A 398 5.58 -15.64 -21.52
N PHE A 399 5.50 -14.75 -20.54
CA PHE A 399 5.24 -13.33 -20.76
C PHE A 399 6.52 -12.60 -21.15
N VAL A 400 6.54 -12.01 -22.34
CA VAL A 400 7.63 -11.15 -22.82
C VAL A 400 7.15 -9.70 -22.84
N ASN A 401 7.83 -8.87 -22.05
CA ASN A 401 7.56 -7.45 -22.01
C ASN A 401 8.26 -6.76 -23.19
N ILE A 402 7.49 -6.11 -24.07
CA ILE A 402 8.06 -5.38 -25.21
C ILE A 402 8.60 -4.01 -24.75
N MET A 403 8.24 -3.54 -23.56
CA MET A 403 8.66 -2.24 -23.05
C MET A 403 10.11 -2.16 -22.50
N ASP A 404 10.93 -3.20 -22.65
CA ASP A 404 12.34 -3.16 -22.19
C ASP A 404 13.36 -2.60 -23.21
N GLN A 405 12.91 -2.08 -24.37
CA GLN A 405 13.81 -1.44 -25.36
C GLN A 405 13.54 0.06 -25.62
N GLN A 406 12.59 0.69 -24.91
CA GLN A 406 12.38 2.15 -24.95
C GLN A 406 12.58 2.83 -23.59
N TYR A 407 13.30 2.20 -22.66
CA TYR A 407 13.83 2.85 -21.45
C TYR A 407 15.03 3.76 -21.77
N THR A 408 14.83 4.72 -22.67
CA THR A 408 15.73 5.88 -22.80
C THR A 408 15.02 7.16 -23.27
N ASN A 409 13.79 7.11 -23.81
CA ASN A 409 13.13 8.31 -24.34
C ASN A 409 11.62 8.33 -24.08
N ASP A 410 11.17 8.03 -22.87
CA ASP A 410 9.79 8.32 -22.47
C ASP A 410 9.78 9.51 -21.49
N SER A 411 9.58 10.69 -22.05
CA SER A 411 9.26 11.97 -21.39
C SER A 411 7.95 11.93 -20.57
N SER A 412 7.44 10.73 -20.25
CA SER A 412 6.21 10.48 -19.51
C SER A 412 6.41 10.51 -18.00
N VAL A 413 7.63 10.24 -17.49
CA VAL A 413 7.97 10.47 -16.08
C VAL A 413 8.15 11.96 -15.79
N GLU A 414 8.66 12.74 -16.76
CA GLU A 414 8.89 14.19 -16.63
C GLU A 414 7.58 15.01 -16.55
N ASN A 415 6.45 14.47 -17.02
CA ASN A 415 5.17 15.16 -17.02
C ASN A 415 4.17 14.71 -15.95
N ARG A 416 4.50 13.72 -15.11
CA ARG A 416 3.61 13.29 -14.02
C ARG A 416 3.86 14.11 -12.76
N THR A 417 2.85 14.84 -12.30
CA THR A 417 2.91 15.55 -11.01
C THR A 417 2.92 14.54 -9.85
N ILE A 418 4.03 14.49 -9.13
CA ILE A 418 4.25 13.64 -7.94
C ILE A 418 3.45 14.21 -6.76
N VAL A 419 2.68 13.35 -6.08
CA VAL A 419 1.91 13.73 -4.90
C VAL A 419 2.78 13.56 -3.67
N VAL A 420 3.19 14.68 -3.08
CA VAL A 420 3.99 14.74 -1.85
C VAL A 420 3.03 14.88 -0.67
N THR A 421 2.88 13.82 0.13
CA THR A 421 2.10 13.89 1.37
C THR A 421 2.91 14.50 2.51
N THR A 422 2.27 15.33 3.33
CA THR A 422 2.88 15.97 4.49
C THR A 422 1.84 16.32 5.57
N ILE A 423 2.30 16.82 6.71
CA ILE A 423 1.47 17.18 7.86
C ILE A 423 1.74 18.63 8.29
N MET A 424 0.68 19.33 8.72
CA MET A 424 0.79 20.71 9.19
C MET A 424 1.47 20.76 10.57
N GLU A 425 2.75 21.11 10.60
CA GLU A 425 3.52 21.18 11.83
C GLU A 425 4.66 22.21 11.73
N ALA A 426 4.68 23.18 12.64
CA ALA A 426 5.69 24.24 12.63
C ALA A 426 7.01 23.76 13.25
N PRO A 427 8.19 24.03 12.65
CA PRO A 427 8.46 24.87 11.48
C PRO A 427 8.57 24.09 10.15
N TYR A 428 8.14 22.84 10.11
CA TYR A 428 8.29 21.96 8.95
C TYR A 428 7.35 22.36 7.80
N VAL A 429 6.05 22.51 8.10
CA VAL A 429 5.02 22.95 7.15
C VAL A 429 4.04 23.86 7.87
N MET A 430 3.89 25.07 7.37
CA MET A 430 3.04 26.14 7.89
C MET A 430 2.30 26.80 6.74
N TYR A 431 1.18 27.47 7.06
CA TYR A 431 0.54 28.34 6.08
C TYR A 431 1.26 29.68 6.02
N LYS A 432 1.49 30.19 4.81
CA LYS A 432 1.90 31.58 4.62
C LYS A 432 0.81 32.52 5.15
N LYS A 433 1.20 33.71 5.63
CA LYS A 433 0.23 34.71 6.12
C LYS A 433 -0.84 35.09 5.09
N ASN A 434 -0.49 35.07 3.80
CA ASN A 434 -1.36 35.38 2.67
C ASN A 434 -1.86 34.13 1.92
N HIS A 435 -1.94 32.96 2.58
CA HIS A 435 -2.31 31.68 1.95
C HIS A 435 -3.67 31.70 1.22
N MET A 436 -4.60 32.59 1.60
CA MET A 436 -5.91 32.71 0.94
C MET A 436 -5.83 33.32 -0.46
N HIS A 437 -4.77 34.07 -0.78
CA HIS A 437 -4.55 34.69 -2.08
C HIS A 437 -3.61 33.88 -2.99
N LEU A 438 -3.05 32.78 -2.49
CA LEU A 438 -2.09 31.94 -3.20
C LEU A 438 -2.75 30.63 -3.60
N GLU A 439 -2.33 30.04 -4.72
CA GLU A 439 -2.85 28.76 -5.22
C GLU A 439 -1.76 27.68 -5.22
N GLY A 440 -2.18 26.41 -5.17
CA GLY A 440 -1.26 25.27 -5.24
C GLY A 440 -0.27 25.19 -4.06
N ASN A 441 1.01 24.93 -4.38
CA ASN A 441 2.08 24.71 -3.41
C ASN A 441 2.49 25.99 -2.68
N ASP A 442 2.27 27.16 -3.28
CA ASP A 442 2.71 28.45 -2.74
C ASP A 442 2.01 28.86 -1.45
N LYS A 443 0.89 28.19 -1.10
CA LYS A 443 0.16 28.36 0.15
C LYS A 443 0.98 27.99 1.39
N TYR A 444 1.96 27.10 1.21
CA TYR A 444 2.72 26.50 2.29
C TYR A 444 4.13 27.12 2.37
N GLU A 445 4.67 27.19 3.58
CA GLU A 445 6.06 27.57 3.88
C GLU A 445 6.62 26.70 4.99
N GLY A 446 7.94 26.52 5.05
CA GLY A 446 8.61 25.78 6.12
C GLY A 446 9.70 24.86 5.61
N TYR A 447 10.42 24.23 6.55
CA TYR A 447 11.60 23.42 6.26
C TYR A 447 11.34 22.28 5.27
N CYS A 448 10.22 21.56 5.41
CA CYS A 448 9.87 20.45 4.52
C CYS A 448 9.37 20.93 3.15
N VAL A 449 8.83 22.15 3.07
CA VAL A 449 8.42 22.77 1.79
C VAL A 449 9.66 23.12 0.98
N ASP A 450 10.66 23.73 1.62
CA ASP A 450 11.94 24.06 0.99
C ASP A 450 12.69 22.79 0.59
N LEU A 451 12.71 21.77 1.47
CA LEU A 451 13.31 20.48 1.17
C LEU A 451 12.63 19.77 -0.01
N ALA A 452 11.30 19.78 -0.08
CA ALA A 452 10.56 19.19 -1.21
C ALA A 452 10.88 19.92 -2.53
N SER A 453 11.06 21.24 -2.48
CA SER A 453 11.47 22.06 -3.63
C SER A 453 12.87 21.70 -4.11
N GLU A 454 13.84 21.56 -3.21
CA GLU A 454 15.21 21.16 -3.56
C GLU A 454 15.26 19.73 -4.09
N ILE A 455 14.55 18.77 -3.47
CA ILE A 455 14.44 17.40 -3.99
C ILE A 455 13.86 17.41 -5.41
N ALA A 456 12.78 18.18 -5.63
CA ALA A 456 12.15 18.27 -6.94
C ALA A 456 13.08 18.88 -8.01
N LYS A 457 13.86 19.90 -7.63
CA LYS A 457 14.86 20.55 -8.49
C LYS A 457 16.02 19.63 -8.85
N HIS A 458 16.53 18.86 -7.89
CA HIS A 458 17.61 17.90 -8.11
C HIS A 458 17.19 16.71 -8.96
N VAL A 459 15.96 16.20 -8.77
CA VAL A 459 15.45 15.03 -9.49
C VAL A 459 14.78 15.41 -10.82
N GLY A 460 14.41 16.68 -11.01
CA GLY A 460 13.75 17.17 -12.23
C GLY A 460 12.27 16.81 -12.32
N ILE A 461 11.56 16.75 -11.19
CA ILE A 461 10.14 16.33 -11.12
C ILE A 461 9.20 17.49 -10.78
N LYS A 462 7.99 17.46 -11.36
CA LYS A 462 6.88 18.32 -10.90
C LYS A 462 6.21 17.67 -9.70
N TYR A 463 5.85 18.47 -8.70
CA TYR A 463 5.22 17.96 -7.48
C TYR A 463 4.04 18.81 -7.02
N ARG A 464 3.15 18.19 -6.25
CA ARG A 464 2.05 18.84 -5.55
C ARG A 464 2.06 18.44 -4.08
N LEU A 465 2.06 19.42 -3.19
CA LEU A 465 1.89 19.20 -1.76
C LEU A 465 0.45 18.82 -1.44
N SER A 466 0.28 17.76 -0.65
CA SER A 466 -1.00 17.27 -0.17
C SER A 466 -0.92 17.08 1.34
N ILE A 467 -1.86 17.65 2.08
CA ILE A 467 -1.94 17.48 3.53
C ILE A 467 -2.67 16.18 3.83
N VAL A 468 -2.08 15.37 4.72
CA VAL A 468 -2.69 14.11 5.19
C VAL A 468 -4.08 14.35 5.77
N MET A 469 -5.06 13.54 5.34
CA MET A 469 -6.47 13.80 5.64
C MET A 469 -6.83 13.67 7.14
N ASP A 470 -6.22 12.72 7.84
CA ASP A 470 -6.53 12.41 9.24
C ASP A 470 -5.65 13.16 10.26
N GLY A 471 -4.69 13.96 9.78
CA GLY A 471 -3.76 14.71 10.62
C GLY A 471 -2.80 13.84 11.44
N LYS A 472 -2.53 12.59 11.03
CA LYS A 472 -1.67 11.65 11.78
C LYS A 472 -0.43 11.25 10.98
N TYR A 473 0.66 10.94 11.68
CA TYR A 473 1.88 10.42 11.03
C TYR A 473 1.68 9.03 10.43
N GLY A 474 0.97 8.17 11.14
CA GLY A 474 0.70 6.80 10.75
C GLY A 474 1.11 5.80 11.81
N ALA A 475 0.11 5.04 12.26
CA ALA A 475 0.20 3.95 13.20
C ALA A 475 -0.64 2.77 12.68
N ARG A 476 -0.23 1.56 13.05
CA ARG A 476 -0.95 0.34 12.71
C ARG A 476 -2.06 0.08 13.73
N ASP A 477 -3.28 -0.08 13.26
CA ASP A 477 -4.39 -0.51 14.09
C ASP A 477 -4.18 -1.98 14.54
N PRO A 478 -4.22 -2.29 15.84
CA PRO A 478 -4.01 -3.66 16.34
C PRO A 478 -5.08 -4.65 15.89
N GLU A 479 -6.33 -4.23 15.68
CA GLU A 479 -7.43 -5.14 15.31
C GLU A 479 -7.48 -5.38 13.80
N THR A 480 -7.56 -4.29 13.03
CA THR A 480 -7.71 -4.36 11.57
C THR A 480 -6.39 -4.58 10.84
N LYS A 481 -5.25 -4.41 11.54
CA LYS A 481 -3.89 -4.41 10.98
C LYS A 481 -3.67 -3.37 9.87
N THR A 482 -4.57 -2.41 9.71
CA THR A 482 -4.50 -1.36 8.71
C THR A 482 -3.62 -0.19 9.17
N TRP A 483 -2.98 0.49 8.22
CA TRP A 483 -2.20 1.69 8.48
C TRP A 483 -3.02 2.96 8.22
N ASN A 484 -2.99 3.90 9.16
CA ASN A 484 -3.54 5.26 8.97
C ASN A 484 -2.42 6.28 8.68
N GLY A 485 -2.76 7.56 8.63
CA GLY A 485 -1.82 8.66 8.44
C GLY A 485 -1.06 8.64 7.12
N MET A 486 0.07 9.36 7.10
CA MET A 486 0.96 9.44 5.94
C MET A 486 1.49 8.06 5.52
N VAL A 487 1.79 7.18 6.49
CA VAL A 487 2.23 5.80 6.18
C VAL A 487 1.15 5.05 5.38
N GLY A 488 -0.11 5.13 5.79
CA GLY A 488 -1.22 4.52 5.05
C GLY A 488 -1.43 5.13 3.66
N GLU A 489 -1.17 6.42 3.48
CA GLU A 489 -1.25 7.05 2.15
C GLU A 489 -0.21 6.50 1.17
N LEU A 490 1.01 6.20 1.64
CA LEU A 490 2.05 5.57 0.82
C LEU A 490 1.76 4.08 0.56
N VAL A 491 1.38 3.32 1.61
CA VAL A 491 1.09 1.87 1.50
C VAL A 491 -0.05 1.62 0.50
N TYR A 492 -1.09 2.46 0.52
CA TYR A 492 -2.25 2.30 -0.35
C TYR A 492 -2.17 3.13 -1.64
N GLY A 493 -1.01 3.71 -1.99
CA GLY A 493 -0.78 4.42 -3.24
C GLY A 493 -1.61 5.70 -3.43
N ARG A 494 -2.02 6.35 -2.34
CA ARG A 494 -2.69 7.67 -2.37
C ARG A 494 -1.68 8.82 -2.53
N ALA A 495 -0.46 8.63 -2.05
CA ALA A 495 0.66 9.54 -2.22
C ALA A 495 1.88 8.79 -2.78
N ASP A 496 2.77 9.52 -3.45
CA ASP A 496 3.94 8.95 -4.12
C ASP A 496 5.21 9.05 -3.27
N ILE A 497 5.29 10.07 -2.42
CA ILE A 497 6.41 10.34 -1.51
C ILE A 497 5.89 11.11 -0.29
N ALA A 498 6.48 10.89 0.87
CA ALA A 498 6.20 11.67 2.07
C ALA A 498 7.45 12.47 2.48
N VAL A 499 7.34 13.79 2.39
CA VAL A 499 8.35 14.75 2.87
C VAL A 499 7.78 15.45 4.09
N ALA A 500 8.12 14.92 5.25
CA ALA A 500 7.56 15.31 6.54
C ALA A 500 8.55 14.98 7.67
N PRO A 501 8.35 15.49 8.90
CA PRO A 501 9.08 15.05 10.10
C PRO A 501 8.65 13.62 10.50
N LEU A 502 8.93 12.64 9.64
CA LEU A 502 8.54 11.24 9.83
C LEU A 502 9.71 10.44 10.40
N THR A 503 9.60 10.04 11.66
CA THR A 503 10.61 9.20 12.34
C THR A 503 10.73 7.84 11.65
N ILE A 504 11.97 7.44 11.33
CA ILE A 504 12.30 6.10 10.84
C ILE A 504 12.12 5.10 12.00
N THR A 505 11.34 4.05 11.79
CA THR A 505 11.09 2.99 12.79
C THR A 505 11.00 1.64 12.11
N LEU A 506 11.40 0.56 12.80
CA LEU A 506 11.37 -0.81 12.27
C LEU A 506 10.00 -1.20 11.66
N VAL A 507 8.91 -0.92 12.38
CA VAL A 507 7.54 -1.28 11.92
C VAL A 507 7.09 -0.54 10.66
N ARG A 508 7.64 0.65 10.41
CA ARG A 508 7.33 1.43 9.21
C ARG A 508 8.18 0.94 8.03
N GLU A 509 9.44 0.62 8.28
CA GLU A 509 10.37 0.09 7.28
C GLU A 509 9.92 -1.27 6.70
N GLU A 510 9.13 -2.04 7.45
CA GLU A 510 8.50 -3.26 6.92
C GLU A 510 7.53 -2.99 5.74
N VAL A 511 6.84 -1.85 5.73
CA VAL A 511 5.73 -1.55 4.80
C VAL A 511 6.02 -0.41 3.81
N ILE A 512 6.95 0.47 4.13
CA ILE A 512 7.41 1.59 3.29
C ILE A 512 8.93 1.68 3.34
N ASP A 513 9.53 2.27 2.31
CA ASP A 513 10.97 2.45 2.25
C ASP A 513 11.37 3.86 2.67
N PHE A 514 12.48 3.99 3.40
CA PHE A 514 13.05 5.28 3.80
C PHE A 514 14.35 5.59 3.05
N SER A 515 14.59 6.89 2.85
CA SER A 515 15.91 7.42 2.54
C SER A 515 16.85 7.32 3.75
N LYS A 516 18.13 7.65 3.53
CA LYS A 516 19.01 7.97 4.66
C LYS A 516 18.43 9.13 5.48
N PRO A 517 18.62 9.14 6.81
CA PRO A 517 18.08 10.20 7.64
C PRO A 517 18.73 11.54 7.30
N PHE A 518 17.92 12.57 7.10
CA PHE A 518 18.40 13.93 6.79
C PHE A 518 18.57 14.80 8.05
N MET A 519 17.97 14.39 9.17
CA MET A 519 18.04 15.11 10.44
C MET A 519 18.04 14.11 11.59
N SER A 520 19.06 14.18 12.46
CA SER A 520 19.20 13.33 13.65
C SER A 520 18.57 14.01 14.87
N LEU A 521 17.87 13.24 15.70
CA LEU A 521 17.12 13.72 16.86
C LEU A 521 16.93 12.60 17.88
N GLY A 522 16.31 12.90 19.02
CA GLY A 522 15.88 11.89 19.98
C GLY A 522 14.70 12.35 20.82
N ILE A 523 14.16 11.46 21.64
CA ILE A 523 13.11 11.82 22.61
C ILE A 523 13.75 12.71 23.67
N SER A 524 13.12 13.85 23.93
CA SER A 524 13.51 14.85 24.92
C SER A 524 12.36 15.16 25.87
N ILE A 525 12.70 15.79 27.00
CA ILE A 525 11.74 16.16 28.03
C ILE A 525 11.55 17.67 27.98
N MET A 526 10.32 18.12 27.79
CA MET A 526 9.93 19.52 27.90
C MET A 526 9.22 19.76 29.22
N ILE A 527 9.72 20.73 29.97
CA ILE A 527 9.07 21.26 31.17
C ILE A 527 8.80 22.76 31.01
N LYS A 528 7.99 23.30 31.91
CA LYS A 528 7.86 24.75 32.04
C LYS A 528 9.16 25.30 32.62
N LYS A 529 9.72 26.33 32.01
CA LYS A 529 10.89 27.04 32.52
C LYS A 529 10.60 27.55 33.94
N PRO A 530 11.39 27.17 34.95
CA PRO A 530 11.15 27.62 36.31
C PRO A 530 11.26 29.14 36.37
N GLN A 531 10.34 29.78 37.09
CA GLN A 531 10.45 31.21 37.37
C GLN A 531 11.57 31.40 38.40
N LYS A 532 12.30 32.51 38.27
CA LYS A 532 13.30 32.90 39.27
C LYS A 532 12.60 32.99 40.63
N SER A 533 13.02 32.18 41.58
CA SER A 533 12.47 32.18 42.93
C SER A 533 12.81 33.51 43.60
N LYS A 534 11.80 34.21 44.11
CA LYS A 534 12.04 35.35 44.99
C LYS A 534 12.77 34.83 46.24
N PRO A 535 13.78 35.55 46.76
CA PRO A 535 14.45 35.15 47.99
C PRO A 535 13.43 34.97 49.12
N GLY A 536 13.59 33.92 49.93
CA GLY A 536 12.74 33.69 51.09
C GLY A 536 12.93 34.76 52.17
N VAL A 537 12.04 34.81 53.16
CA VAL A 537 12.10 35.80 54.26
C VAL A 537 13.43 35.75 55.04
N PHE A 538 14.07 34.57 55.09
CA PHE A 538 15.35 34.35 55.75
C PHE A 538 16.56 34.34 54.80
N SER A 539 16.43 34.84 53.57
CA SER A 539 17.51 34.78 52.58
C SER A 539 18.77 35.56 52.98
N PHE A 540 18.70 36.42 53.99
CA PHE A 540 19.87 37.10 54.54
C PHE A 540 20.79 36.15 55.33
N LEU A 541 20.32 34.96 55.72
CA LEU A 541 21.15 33.95 56.39
C LEU A 541 21.89 33.04 55.39
N ASP A 542 21.38 32.91 54.16
CA ASP A 542 21.93 32.07 53.09
C ASP A 542 23.41 32.34 52.68
N PRO A 543 23.98 33.57 52.82
CA PRO A 543 25.37 33.83 52.43
C PRO A 543 26.43 33.07 53.24
N LEU A 544 26.06 32.51 54.40
CA LEU A 544 26.91 31.65 55.22
C LEU A 544 26.19 30.32 55.45
N ALA A 545 26.94 29.23 55.37
CA ALA A 545 26.41 27.90 55.63
C ALA A 545 25.90 27.78 57.08
N TYR A 546 24.90 26.94 57.29
CA TYR A 546 24.27 26.74 58.60
C TYR A 546 25.30 26.33 59.68
N GLU A 547 26.28 25.51 59.28
CA GLU A 547 27.38 25.06 60.13
C GLU A 547 28.23 26.24 60.63
N ILE A 548 28.47 27.26 59.79
CA ILE A 548 29.26 28.44 60.16
C ILE A 548 28.49 29.29 61.17
N TRP A 549 27.17 29.45 60.99
CA TRP A 549 26.33 30.15 61.96
C TRP A 549 26.39 29.50 63.35
N MET A 550 26.34 28.17 63.41
CA MET A 550 26.50 27.42 64.66
C MET A 550 27.88 27.65 65.29
N CYS A 551 28.95 27.63 64.49
CA CYS A 551 30.31 27.91 64.95
C CYS A 551 30.46 29.34 65.49
N ILE A 552 29.83 30.34 64.87
CA ILE A 552 29.86 31.74 65.36
C ILE A 552 29.21 31.83 66.75
N VAL A 553 28.06 31.16 66.96
CA VAL A 553 27.39 31.14 68.27
C VAL A 553 28.28 30.49 69.33
N PHE A 554 28.91 29.35 69.03
CA PHE A 554 29.83 28.69 69.97
C PHE A 554 31.08 29.53 70.26
N ALA A 555 31.67 30.14 69.23
CA ALA A 555 32.84 31.02 69.37
C ALA A 555 32.50 32.26 70.22
N TYR A 556 31.33 32.87 70.00
CA TYR A 556 30.82 34.00 70.78
C TYR A 556 30.74 33.65 72.27
N ILE A 557 30.02 32.58 72.63
CA ILE A 557 29.91 32.15 74.03
C ILE A 557 31.28 31.81 74.61
N GLY A 558 32.12 31.10 73.84
CA GLY A 558 33.47 30.73 74.26
C GLY A 558 34.34 31.96 74.59
N VAL A 559 34.32 32.98 73.75
CA VAL A 559 35.07 34.22 73.96
C VAL A 559 34.52 35.01 75.15
N SER A 560 33.20 35.10 75.32
CA SER A 560 32.61 35.77 76.50
C SER A 560 33.02 35.11 77.81
N VAL A 561 33.07 33.77 77.84
CA VAL A 561 33.51 33.01 79.03
C VAL A 561 34.99 33.18 79.29
N VAL A 562 35.84 33.09 78.25
CA VAL A 562 37.29 33.30 78.39
C VAL A 562 37.59 34.72 78.89
N LEU A 563 36.91 35.73 78.34
CA LEU A 563 37.07 37.12 78.75
C LEU A 563 36.63 37.33 80.20
N PHE A 564 35.49 36.78 80.61
CA PHE A 564 35.04 36.79 82.00
C PHE A 564 36.07 36.16 82.96
N LEU A 565 36.65 35.01 82.61
CA LEU A 565 37.66 34.34 83.43
C LEU A 565 38.93 35.19 83.55
N VAL A 566 39.47 35.66 82.43
CA VAL A 566 40.69 36.49 82.40
C VAL A 566 40.49 37.78 83.21
N SER A 567 39.30 38.39 83.10
CA SER A 567 38.95 39.59 83.86
C SER A 567 38.79 39.35 85.36
N ARG A 568 38.31 38.17 85.78
CA ARG A 568 38.20 37.83 87.21
C ARG A 568 39.56 37.52 87.85
N PHE A 569 40.49 36.93 87.09
CA PHE A 569 41.80 36.49 87.60
C PHE A 569 42.93 37.51 87.45
N SER A 570 42.81 38.52 86.59
CA SER A 570 43.84 39.55 86.41
C SER A 570 43.66 40.70 87.43
N PRO A 571 44.59 40.92 88.38
CA PRO A 571 44.47 41.98 89.39
C PRO A 571 44.41 43.40 88.80
N TYR A 572 44.96 43.60 87.60
CA TYR A 572 45.02 44.90 86.90
C TYR A 572 43.70 45.37 86.29
N GLU A 573 42.64 44.55 86.31
CA GLU A 573 41.30 44.95 85.85
C GLU A 573 40.36 45.39 86.98
N TRP A 574 40.80 45.26 88.23
CA TRP A 574 40.09 45.73 89.39
C TRP A 574 40.38 47.22 89.62
N HIS A 575 39.36 48.06 89.79
CA HIS A 575 39.57 49.48 90.13
C HIS A 575 40.15 49.59 91.54
N LEU A 576 41.43 49.94 91.65
CA LEU A 576 41.95 50.51 92.89
C LEU A 576 41.60 52.00 92.87
N ASP A 577 40.52 52.40 93.54
CA ASP A 577 40.26 53.83 93.77
C ASP A 577 41.35 54.38 94.70
N GLU A 578 42.18 55.30 94.20
CA GLU A 578 43.16 56.05 94.99
C GLU A 578 42.58 57.34 95.60
N THR A 579 41.26 57.54 95.55
CA THR A 579 40.60 58.69 96.17
C THR A 579 39.24 58.30 96.72
N ASP A 580 39.16 58.06 98.04
CA ASP A 580 38.29 58.85 98.92
C ASP A 580 38.58 58.54 100.40
N GLU A 581 39.11 59.55 101.10
CA GLU A 581 39.08 59.60 102.55
C GLU A 581 37.61 59.72 103.02
N ALA A 582 37.31 58.95 104.07
CA ALA A 582 36.18 59.09 105.01
C ALA A 582 34.87 58.31 104.76
N LYS A 583 34.95 57.01 105.10
CA LYS A 583 34.05 56.19 105.98
C LYS A 583 32.75 55.57 105.42
N ASP A 584 32.63 54.23 105.56
CA ASP A 584 32.04 53.51 106.72
C ASP A 584 32.48 52.02 106.75
N PRO A 585 32.75 51.35 107.89
CA PRO A 585 33.50 50.07 107.96
C PRO A 585 32.63 48.81 108.09
N GLN A 586 31.53 48.69 107.35
CA GLN A 586 30.66 47.52 107.44
C GLN A 586 30.14 47.03 106.07
N THR A 587 31.03 46.85 105.09
CA THR A 587 30.88 45.83 104.02
C THR A 587 32.20 45.70 103.23
N SER A 588 32.43 44.52 102.65
CA SER A 588 33.70 43.97 102.16
C SER A 588 34.40 44.75 101.04
N PRO A 589 35.74 44.74 100.98
CA PRO A 589 36.55 45.44 99.99
C PRO A 589 36.76 44.54 98.76
N ASP A 590 35.74 44.37 97.93
CA ASP A 590 35.96 43.87 96.57
C ASP A 590 35.87 45.08 95.63
N PRO A 591 36.99 45.51 95.00
CA PRO A 591 36.95 46.61 94.05
C PRO A 591 35.96 46.32 92.92
N PRO A 592 35.24 47.32 92.37
CA PRO A 592 34.29 47.04 91.30
C PRO A 592 35.08 46.55 90.07
N ASN A 593 34.75 45.34 89.61
CA ASN A 593 35.19 44.83 88.31
C ASN A 593 34.05 45.02 87.31
N ASP A 594 34.26 45.89 86.32
CA ASP A 594 33.25 46.21 85.33
C ASP A 594 32.91 45.02 84.40
N PHE A 595 33.73 43.95 84.39
CA PHE A 595 33.52 42.74 83.58
C PHE A 595 32.84 41.59 84.36
N GLY A 596 31.54 41.72 84.62
CA GLY A 596 30.67 40.60 84.98
C GLY A 596 30.39 39.64 83.80
N ILE A 597 29.70 38.51 84.05
CA ILE A 597 29.31 37.54 82.99
C ILE A 597 28.49 38.23 81.89
N PHE A 598 27.50 39.02 82.29
CA PHE A 598 26.64 39.77 81.37
C PHE A 598 27.40 40.89 80.65
N ASN A 599 28.31 41.58 81.34
CA ASN A 599 29.10 42.66 80.74
C ASN A 599 30.15 42.11 79.75
N SER A 600 30.70 40.91 80.01
CA SER A 600 31.59 40.21 79.08
C SER A 600 30.86 39.72 77.84
N LEU A 601 29.64 39.19 78.02
CA LEU A 601 28.74 38.83 76.93
C LEU A 601 28.38 40.06 76.09
N TRP A 602 28.00 41.16 76.75
CA TRP A 602 27.67 42.44 76.12
C TRP A 602 28.86 43.04 75.36
N PHE A 603 30.06 43.00 75.94
CA PHE A 603 31.29 43.43 75.28
C PHE A 603 31.56 42.62 74.02
N SER A 604 31.49 41.28 74.10
CA SER A 604 31.72 40.41 72.94
C SER A 604 30.68 40.61 71.83
N LEU A 605 29.42 40.93 72.18
CA LEU A 605 28.35 41.23 71.22
C LEU A 605 28.55 42.61 70.58
N GLY A 606 28.86 43.64 71.38
CA GLY A 606 29.15 44.99 70.89
C GLY A 606 30.36 45.04 69.97
N ALA A 607 31.39 44.23 70.26
CA ALA A 607 32.55 44.00 69.41
C ALA A 607 32.20 43.24 68.11
N PHE A 608 31.23 42.33 68.16
CA PHE A 608 30.73 41.62 66.98
C PHE A 608 29.87 42.52 66.08
N MET A 609 29.00 43.36 66.65
CA MET A 609 28.12 44.25 65.89
C MET A 609 28.77 45.57 65.43
N GLN A 610 30.08 45.76 65.68
CA GLN A 610 30.84 46.97 65.35
C GLN A 610 30.29 48.27 65.97
N GLN A 611 29.54 48.17 67.08
CA GLN A 611 28.94 49.34 67.76
C GLN A 611 29.84 49.91 68.86
N GLY A 612 30.87 49.16 69.27
CA GLY A 612 31.70 49.53 70.42
C GLY A 612 31.01 49.20 71.75
N CYS A 613 31.73 49.40 72.85
CA CYS A 613 31.21 49.24 74.22
C CYS A 613 31.85 50.32 75.10
N ASP A 614 31.12 50.82 76.08
CA ASP A 614 31.63 51.82 77.04
C ASP A 614 32.73 51.24 77.95
N ILE A 615 32.82 49.91 78.01
CA ILE A 615 33.74 49.15 78.85
C ILE A 615 34.84 48.56 77.97
N SER A 616 36.11 48.73 78.36
CA SER A 616 37.25 48.17 77.62
C SER A 616 38.22 47.41 78.54
N PRO A 617 38.75 46.25 78.11
CA PRO A 617 39.66 45.46 78.94
C PRO A 617 40.97 46.23 79.16
N ARG A 618 41.36 46.35 80.44
CA ARG A 618 42.60 47.05 80.84
C ARG A 618 43.80 46.12 80.88
N SER A 619 43.61 44.84 81.20
CA SER A 619 44.72 43.88 81.29
C SER A 619 45.31 43.55 79.93
N LEU A 620 46.62 43.26 79.89
CA LEU A 620 47.29 42.81 78.66
C LEU A 620 46.63 41.54 78.11
N SER A 621 46.30 40.58 78.98
CA SER A 621 45.65 39.32 78.61
C SER A 621 44.24 39.53 78.04
N GLY A 622 43.42 40.40 78.66
CA GLY A 622 42.09 40.73 78.17
C GLY A 622 42.12 41.48 76.83
N ARG A 623 43.11 42.35 76.63
CA ARG A 623 43.34 43.04 75.34
C ARG A 623 43.75 42.10 74.22
N ILE A 624 44.55 41.05 74.51
CA ILE A 624 44.90 40.05 73.50
C ILE A 624 43.66 39.25 73.08
N VAL A 625 42.85 38.80 74.04
CA VAL A 625 41.59 38.08 73.74
C VAL A 625 40.64 38.97 72.93
N GLY A 626 40.45 40.22 73.34
CA GLY A 626 39.64 41.20 72.61
C GLY A 626 40.18 41.51 71.22
N GLY A 627 41.51 41.62 71.06
CA GLY A 627 42.15 41.88 69.77
C GLY A 627 42.01 40.73 68.77
N VAL A 628 42.14 39.48 69.23
CA VAL A 628 41.89 38.29 68.40
C VAL A 628 40.40 38.20 68.03
N TRP A 629 39.51 38.50 68.96
CA TRP A 629 38.07 38.58 68.68
C TRP A 629 37.77 39.65 67.62
N TRP A 630 38.34 40.86 67.73
CA TRP A 630 38.18 41.90 66.71
C TRP A 630 38.68 41.49 65.33
N PHE A 631 39.82 40.81 65.25
CA PHE A 631 40.32 40.31 63.97
C PHE A 631 39.40 39.23 63.38
N PHE A 632 38.88 38.33 64.23
CA PHE A 632 37.92 37.31 63.83
C PHE A 632 36.60 37.93 63.32
N THR A 633 36.02 38.89 64.07
CA THR A 633 34.76 39.53 63.68
C THR A 633 34.91 40.36 62.41
N LEU A 634 36.04 41.03 62.22
CA LEU A 634 36.38 41.74 60.99
C LEU A 634 36.36 40.79 59.79
N ILE A 635 37.06 39.65 59.86
CA ILE A 635 37.08 38.66 58.76
C ILE A 635 35.68 38.12 58.46
N ILE A 636 34.93 37.74 59.49
CA ILE A 636 33.58 37.16 59.32
C ILE A 636 32.63 38.16 58.65
N ILE A 637 32.60 39.41 59.10
CA ILE A 637 31.70 40.43 58.56
C ILE A 637 32.13 40.82 57.14
N SER A 638 33.43 40.97 56.88
CA SER A 638 33.94 41.19 55.52
C SER A 638 33.60 40.04 54.57
N SER A 639 33.71 38.79 55.01
CA SER A 639 33.32 37.64 54.19
C SER A 639 31.80 37.54 53.99
N TYR A 640 31.00 37.84 55.01
CA TYR A 640 29.54 37.87 54.91
C TYR A 640 29.09 38.93 53.91
N THR A 641 29.63 40.15 54.00
CA THR A 641 29.32 41.24 53.09
C THR A 641 29.74 40.94 51.64
N ALA A 642 30.89 40.29 51.43
CA ALA A 642 31.32 39.82 50.11
C ALA A 642 30.38 38.75 49.51
N ASN A 643 30.01 37.73 50.30
CA ASN A 643 29.12 36.67 49.85
C ASN A 643 27.69 37.15 49.64
N LEU A 644 27.19 38.04 50.50
CA LEU A 644 25.88 38.67 50.34
C LEU A 644 25.81 39.47 49.04
N ALA A 645 26.85 40.25 48.73
CA ALA A 645 26.94 40.97 47.46
C ALA A 645 26.91 40.00 46.27
N ALA A 646 27.66 38.90 46.32
CA ALA A 646 27.63 37.88 45.27
C ALA A 646 26.24 37.21 45.14
N PHE A 647 25.61 36.86 46.26
CA PHE A 647 24.30 36.21 46.28
C PHE A 647 23.20 37.09 45.69
N LEU A 648 23.22 38.40 45.99
CA LEU A 648 22.28 39.37 45.43
C LEU A 648 22.48 39.58 43.91
N THR A 649 23.68 39.33 43.39
CA THR A 649 23.94 39.43 41.94
C THR A 649 23.57 38.17 41.15
N VAL A 650 23.53 36.99 41.79
CA VAL A 650 23.35 35.71 41.09
C VAL A 650 22.07 35.02 41.50
N GLU A 651 21.01 35.23 40.71
CA GLU A 651 19.77 34.44 40.79
C GLU A 651 19.93 33.14 39.97
N ARG A 652 20.24 32.02 40.62
CA ARG A 652 20.30 30.71 39.93
C ARG A 652 18.89 30.13 39.73
N MET A 653 18.63 29.64 38.53
CA MET A 653 17.45 28.83 38.24
C MET A 653 17.73 27.39 38.67
N VAL A 654 16.90 26.82 39.56
CA VAL A 654 17.00 25.41 39.96
C VAL A 654 15.93 24.62 39.21
N SER A 655 16.34 23.61 38.45
CA SER A 655 15.41 22.68 37.79
C SER A 655 15.04 21.56 38.78
N PRO A 656 13.75 21.23 38.96
CA PRO A 656 13.35 20.12 39.82
C PRO A 656 13.62 18.73 39.19
N ILE A 657 13.87 18.67 37.87
CA ILE A 657 14.09 17.43 37.11
C ILE A 657 15.28 17.63 36.18
N GLU A 658 16.20 16.66 36.17
CA GLU A 658 17.34 16.63 35.23
C GLU A 658 17.29 15.40 34.31
N SER A 659 16.63 14.32 34.72
CA SER A 659 16.60 13.06 33.96
C SER A 659 15.21 12.42 33.89
N ALA A 660 15.04 11.44 32.97
CA ALA A 660 13.84 10.61 32.93
C ALA A 660 13.70 9.69 34.16
N GLU A 661 14.81 9.34 34.82
CA GLU A 661 14.77 8.53 36.03
C GLU A 661 14.10 9.28 37.17
N ASP A 662 14.36 10.58 37.29
CA ASP A 662 13.74 11.43 38.30
C ASP A 662 12.23 11.45 38.11
N LEU A 663 11.76 11.60 36.86
CA LEU A 663 10.34 11.50 36.51
C LEU A 663 9.72 10.16 36.91
N ALA A 664 10.45 9.05 36.76
CA ALA A 664 9.97 7.71 37.09
C ALA A 664 10.00 7.40 38.61
N LYS A 665 10.78 8.13 39.40
CA LYS A 665 10.87 7.98 40.87
C LYS A 665 9.75 8.74 41.59
N GLN A 666 9.32 9.87 41.04
CA GLN A 666 8.30 10.75 41.63
C GLN A 666 6.93 10.60 40.95
N THR A 667 5.87 11.11 41.60
CA THR A 667 4.48 11.08 41.09
C THR A 667 3.80 12.45 41.08
N GLU A 668 4.49 13.52 41.51
CA GLU A 668 3.93 14.87 41.63
C GLU A 668 3.82 15.59 40.28
N ILE A 669 4.77 15.35 39.38
CA ILE A 669 4.86 15.87 38.03
C ILE A 669 4.41 14.76 37.09
N ALA A 670 3.22 14.91 36.52
CA ALA A 670 2.71 13.99 35.53
C ALA A 670 3.49 14.12 34.22
N TYR A 671 3.55 13.04 33.42
CA TYR A 671 4.22 13.08 32.12
C TYR A 671 3.49 12.24 31.08
N GLY A 672 3.59 12.64 29.82
CA GLY A 672 2.93 11.96 28.71
C GLY A 672 3.50 12.32 27.34
N THR A 673 3.02 11.63 26.32
CA THR A 673 3.46 11.74 24.91
C THR A 673 2.29 12.09 23.98
N LEU A 674 2.57 12.25 22.68
CA LEU A 674 1.53 12.29 21.65
C LEU A 674 0.82 10.94 21.49
N ASP A 675 -0.49 10.94 21.26
CA ASP A 675 -1.34 9.73 21.24
C ASP A 675 -1.10 8.81 20.03
N SER A 676 -0.81 9.38 18.85
CA SER A 676 -0.48 8.65 17.62
C SER A 676 0.99 8.86 17.19
N GLY A 677 1.89 9.03 18.16
CA GLY A 677 3.32 9.28 17.93
C GLY A 677 4.20 8.02 18.04
N SER A 678 5.36 8.06 17.38
CA SER A 678 6.40 7.01 17.47
C SER A 678 6.93 6.86 18.91
N THR A 679 6.98 7.95 19.68
CA THR A 679 7.39 7.97 21.09
C THR A 679 6.48 7.13 21.99
N LYS A 680 5.17 7.12 21.75
CA LYS A 680 4.23 6.29 22.54
C LYS A 680 4.50 4.80 22.33
N GLU A 681 4.68 4.40 21.06
CA GLU A 681 4.97 3.01 20.71
C GLU A 681 6.38 2.59 21.17
N PHE A 682 7.34 3.52 21.21
CA PHE A 682 8.66 3.30 21.80
C PHE A 682 8.55 2.88 23.27
N PHE A 683 7.84 3.65 24.10
CA PHE A 683 7.66 3.30 25.52
C PHE A 683 6.88 1.99 25.71
N ARG A 684 5.89 1.73 24.86
CA ARG A 684 5.12 0.47 24.87
C ARG A 684 5.97 -0.77 24.59
N ARG A 685 6.96 -0.67 23.70
CA ARG A 685 7.84 -1.78 23.29
C ARG A 685 9.16 -1.85 24.05
N SER A 686 9.49 -0.79 24.79
CA SER A 686 10.75 -0.70 25.51
C SER A 686 10.93 -1.86 26.50
N LYS A 687 12.17 -2.34 26.63
CA LYS A 687 12.59 -3.39 27.58
C LYS A 687 13.45 -2.87 28.72
N ILE A 688 13.68 -1.56 28.76
CA ILE A 688 14.45 -0.90 29.81
C ILE A 688 13.53 -0.67 31.01
N ALA A 689 13.91 -1.15 32.19
CA ALA A 689 13.06 -1.14 33.39
C ALA A 689 12.51 0.25 33.75
N VAL A 690 13.32 1.31 33.60
CA VAL A 690 12.89 2.71 33.85
C VAL A 690 11.76 3.10 32.89
N TYR A 691 11.91 2.82 31.60
CA TYR A 691 10.92 3.17 30.57
C TYR A 691 9.67 2.30 30.64
N GLU A 692 9.80 1.04 31.05
CA GLU A 692 8.65 0.17 31.31
C GLU A 692 7.83 0.67 32.50
N LYS A 693 8.49 1.13 33.58
CA LYS A 693 7.81 1.78 34.71
C LYS A 693 7.08 3.05 34.27
N MET A 694 7.74 3.89 33.45
CA MET A 694 7.10 5.08 32.86
C MET A 694 5.90 4.73 31.99
N TRP A 695 6.00 3.67 31.18
CA TRP A 695 4.89 3.20 30.36
C TRP A 695 3.71 2.70 31.20
N SER A 696 3.96 1.91 32.23
CA SER A 696 2.92 1.45 33.16
C SER A 696 2.20 2.62 33.80
N TYR A 697 2.94 3.66 34.25
CA TYR A 697 2.36 4.90 34.75
C TYR A 697 1.50 5.60 33.68
N MET A 698 2.04 5.83 32.48
CA MET A 698 1.30 6.50 31.40
C MET A 698 0.03 5.74 30.99
N LYS A 699 0.05 4.41 31.07
CA LYS A 699 -1.10 3.55 30.79
C LYS A 699 -2.17 3.61 31.87
N SER A 700 -1.78 3.73 33.15
CA SER A 700 -2.70 3.77 34.30
C SER A 700 -3.10 5.18 34.73
N ALA A 701 -2.54 6.23 34.12
CA ALA A 701 -2.77 7.60 34.54
C ALA A 701 -4.18 8.10 34.19
N GLU A 702 -4.93 8.53 35.21
CA GLU A 702 -6.22 9.18 35.09
C GLU A 702 -6.15 10.60 35.70
N PRO A 703 -6.47 11.67 34.95
CA PRO A 703 -6.91 11.70 33.55
C PRO A 703 -5.77 11.43 32.55
N SER A 704 -6.14 11.03 31.32
CA SER A 704 -5.18 10.68 30.25
C SER A 704 -4.04 11.70 30.12
N VAL A 705 -2.81 11.20 30.15
CA VAL A 705 -1.58 11.99 29.97
C VAL A 705 -1.22 12.20 28.49
N PHE A 706 -1.88 11.49 27.58
CA PHE A 706 -1.61 11.57 26.15
C PHE A 706 -2.26 12.81 25.51
N ALA A 707 -1.50 13.53 24.70
CA ALA A 707 -1.99 14.68 23.93
C ALA A 707 -2.42 14.25 22.52
N LYS A 708 -3.48 14.86 21.98
CA LYS A 708 -3.94 14.60 20.60
C LYS A 708 -3.05 15.27 19.56
N THR A 709 -2.62 16.50 19.83
CA THR A 709 -1.74 17.30 18.96
C THR A 709 -0.55 17.84 19.72
N THR A 710 0.55 18.16 19.02
CA THR A 710 1.75 18.75 19.61
C THR A 710 1.44 20.08 20.34
N PRO A 711 0.66 21.02 19.76
CA PRO A 711 0.28 22.26 20.46
C PRO A 711 -0.51 22.04 21.76
N ASP A 712 -1.39 21.03 21.82
CA ASP A 712 -2.14 20.69 23.04
C ASP A 712 -1.20 20.26 24.17
N GLY A 713 -0.18 19.44 23.85
CA GLY A 713 0.85 19.00 24.79
C GLY A 713 1.67 20.17 25.33
N VAL A 714 2.13 21.07 24.45
CA VAL A 714 2.87 22.28 24.83
C VAL A 714 2.00 23.20 25.70
N ALA A 715 0.75 23.44 25.31
CA ALA A 715 -0.17 24.27 26.09
C ALA A 715 -0.44 23.68 27.48
N ARG A 716 -0.53 22.34 27.58
CA ARG A 716 -0.69 21.63 28.85
C ARG A 716 0.52 21.86 29.77
N VAL A 717 1.75 21.76 29.27
CA VAL A 717 2.97 22.10 30.04
C VAL A 717 2.92 23.54 30.56
N ARG A 718 2.57 24.49 29.68
CA ARG A 718 2.51 25.91 30.04
C ARG A 718 1.48 26.22 31.13
N LYS A 719 0.31 25.57 31.08
CA LYS A 719 -0.80 25.77 32.03
C LYS A 719 -0.60 25.04 33.36
N SER A 720 0.15 23.94 33.37
CA SER A 720 0.28 23.05 34.54
C SER A 720 1.25 23.56 35.62
N LYS A 721 1.78 24.79 35.52
CA LYS A 721 2.67 25.43 36.50
C LYS A 721 3.81 24.51 37.01
N GLY A 722 4.41 23.73 36.11
CA GLY A 722 5.51 22.80 36.46
C GLY A 722 5.09 21.41 36.96
N LYS A 723 3.78 21.09 36.97
CA LYS A 723 3.25 19.76 37.37
C LYS A 723 3.01 18.81 36.18
N PHE A 724 3.43 19.19 34.98
CA PHE A 724 3.35 18.33 33.79
C PHE A 724 4.60 18.47 32.93
N ALA A 725 5.17 17.34 32.50
CA ALA A 725 6.25 17.25 31.54
C ALA A 725 5.76 16.58 30.25
N PHE A 726 6.19 17.08 29.10
CA PHE A 726 5.80 16.55 27.81
C PHE A 726 7.00 15.91 27.10
N LEU A 727 6.84 14.67 26.68
CA LEU A 727 7.87 13.89 26.00
C LEU A 727 7.66 14.01 24.48
N LEU A 728 8.60 14.67 23.82
CA LEU A 728 8.57 14.94 22.38
C LEU A 728 9.99 14.94 21.79
N GLU A 729 10.07 14.98 20.47
CA GLU A 729 11.34 14.99 19.75
C GLU A 729 12.14 16.27 20.02
N SER A 730 13.47 16.14 20.12
CA SER A 730 14.39 17.21 20.56
C SER A 730 14.34 18.44 19.67
N THR A 731 14.20 18.25 18.35
CA THR A 731 14.08 19.33 17.36
C THR A 731 12.87 20.22 17.64
N MET A 732 11.73 19.61 17.97
CA MET A 732 10.52 20.33 18.33
C MET A 732 10.67 21.03 19.68
N ASN A 733 11.33 20.39 20.65
CA ASN A 733 11.55 20.98 21.97
C ASN A 733 12.41 22.25 21.88
N GLU A 734 13.54 22.18 21.19
CA GLU A 734 14.45 23.30 20.95
C GLU A 734 13.76 24.43 20.17
N TYR A 735 12.95 24.08 19.17
CA TYR A 735 12.16 25.05 18.42
C TYR A 735 11.15 25.79 19.32
N ILE A 736 10.39 25.08 20.14
CA ILE A 736 9.37 25.68 21.02
C ILE A 736 10.03 26.52 22.13
N GLU A 737 11.19 26.11 22.64
CA GLU A 737 11.98 26.87 23.61
C GLU A 737 12.38 28.26 23.08
N GLN A 738 12.66 28.37 21.78
CA GLN A 738 12.97 29.65 21.12
C GLN A 738 11.73 30.51 20.82
N ARG A 739 10.51 30.01 21.06
CA ARG A 739 9.27 30.76 20.80
C ARG A 739 8.83 31.55 22.02
N LYS A 740 8.34 32.77 21.77
CA LYS A 740 7.68 33.59 22.80
C LYS A 740 6.54 32.80 23.47
N PRO A 741 6.38 32.88 24.81
CA PRO A 741 7.08 33.76 25.75
C PRO A 741 8.38 33.17 26.36
N CYS A 742 9.01 32.17 25.72
CA CYS A 742 10.23 31.50 26.19
C CYS A 742 10.05 30.83 27.57
N ASP A 743 8.88 30.24 27.80
CA ASP A 743 8.45 29.67 29.07
C ASP A 743 8.55 28.13 29.14
N THR A 744 9.17 27.51 28.14
CA THR A 744 9.51 26.09 28.11
C THR A 744 11.03 25.91 28.19
N MET A 745 11.47 24.73 28.63
CA MET A 745 12.88 24.39 28.76
C MET A 745 13.07 22.89 28.49
N LYS A 746 14.09 22.56 27.69
CA LYS A 746 14.58 21.18 27.55
C LYS A 746 15.40 20.79 28.77
N VAL A 747 15.12 19.62 29.34
CA VAL A 747 15.91 19.04 30.45
C VAL A 747 16.48 17.68 30.07
N GLY A 748 17.69 17.42 30.56
CA GLY A 748 18.42 16.18 30.28
C GLY A 748 18.91 16.03 28.84
N GLY A 749 19.61 14.92 28.60
CA GLY A 749 19.98 14.47 27.28
C GLY A 749 18.81 13.82 26.53
N ASN A 750 19.05 13.48 25.26
CA ASN A 750 18.08 12.68 24.50
C ASN A 750 18.06 11.23 25.02
N LEU A 751 16.88 10.62 25.11
CA LEU A 751 16.69 9.26 25.63
C LEU A 751 17.06 8.17 24.61
N ASP A 752 17.13 8.55 23.34
CA ASP A 752 17.49 7.68 22.22
C ASP A 752 18.09 8.48 21.05
N SER A 753 18.52 7.76 20.02
CA SER A 753 19.02 8.31 18.76
C SER A 753 18.11 7.84 17.62
N LYS A 754 17.44 8.78 16.96
CA LYS A 754 16.55 8.59 15.82
C LYS A 754 16.90 9.57 14.71
N GLY A 755 16.25 9.43 13.57
CA GLY A 755 16.27 10.44 12.53
C GLY A 755 14.98 10.50 11.74
N TYR A 756 14.75 11.66 11.12
CA TYR A 756 13.74 11.80 10.08
C TYR A 756 14.31 11.37 8.74
N GLY A 757 13.50 10.63 7.99
CA GLY A 757 13.80 10.22 6.62
C GLY A 757 12.64 10.53 5.69
N VAL A 758 12.95 10.72 4.41
CA VAL A 758 11.94 10.81 3.37
C VAL A 758 11.41 9.41 3.11
N ALA A 759 10.09 9.23 3.07
CA ALA A 759 9.48 7.93 2.87
C ALA A 759 8.88 7.79 1.47
N THR A 760 8.99 6.59 0.91
CA THR A 760 8.45 6.20 -0.39
C THR A 760 7.69 4.88 -0.28
N PRO A 761 6.73 4.61 -1.18
CA PRO A 761 6.15 3.28 -1.29
C PRO A 761 7.24 2.23 -1.54
N LYS A 762 7.07 1.05 -0.96
CA LYS A 762 8.07 -0.01 -1.03
C LYS A 762 8.38 -0.39 -2.49
N GLY A 763 9.66 -0.42 -2.86
CA GLY A 763 10.11 -0.71 -4.22
C GLY A 763 9.82 0.40 -5.25
N SER A 764 9.52 1.63 -4.81
CA SER A 764 9.37 2.78 -5.70
C SER A 764 10.70 3.15 -6.36
N ALA A 765 10.65 3.47 -7.67
CA ALA A 765 11.80 3.97 -8.42
C ALA A 765 12.29 5.35 -7.94
N LEU A 766 11.47 6.07 -7.15
CA LEU A 766 11.86 7.35 -6.53
C LEU A 766 12.85 7.17 -5.38
N ARG A 767 13.03 5.94 -4.87
CA ARG A 767 14.04 5.64 -3.87
C ARG A 767 15.42 5.64 -4.54
N TRP A 768 16.08 6.79 -4.51
CA TRP A 768 17.48 6.91 -4.89
C TRP A 768 18.33 6.01 -3.98
N VAL A 769 18.93 4.98 -4.56
CA VAL A 769 19.97 4.16 -3.96
C VAL A 769 21.22 4.44 -4.80
N GLU A 770 22.06 5.35 -4.33
CA GLU A 770 23.50 5.29 -4.60
C GLU A 770 24.20 4.71 -3.36
#